data_AF-A0A946W5L0-F1
#
_entry.id   AF-A0A946W5L0-F1
#
_cell.length_a   1.000
_cell.length_b   1.000
_cell.length_c   1.000
_cell.angle_alpha   90.00
_cell.angle_beta   90.00
_cell.angle_gamma   90.00
#
_symmetry.space_group_name_H-M   'P 1'
#
loop_
_entity.id
_entity.type
_entity.pdbx_description
1 polymer ?
#
loop_
_entity_poly.entity_id
_entity_poly.type
_entity_poly.pdbx_seq_one_letter_code
_entity_poly.pdbx_strand_id
1 'polypeptide(L)'
;MKKILGLDLGTNSIGWALIERNFESKIEITLGKGKILGMGSRIIPMSQDVLDKFGQGQSHSQTSERTDYRGVRRLRQRFLLRRERLHRVLKVIGALPEHYERSIDFENKKGQFIDGVEVKLNYTEIEPKQFDFIFKDSFKEMVKVFVSNGQVNKIPYDWTLYYLRKKALSKKISLQELAWILLNFNQKRGYYQLRGEEKEEHKNKIKTFEVLQVSELKDSGDKIKSTEDILYNVYFTNGWKYDKQITKTENWNNKIKEFIVTETITKSGDVKRTYKTVDSEKDWIAIKKKTEQDIKQSNKYVCEYIFDTLLKNPHQKINGKLVKTIERYFYIEELTAILEKQKEFHAELKDKNLTDSCIIELYPNNYAQQNILKQKDLTHLFVNDIIFYQRPLKSKKSLIDGCKYESRTYKNNEGELVTNPIKVIPKSHPLYQEFRLWQFVENIRIYEKKKFIGDRLYTDYDVTPEYLPTIDAKVVLFDFFNDKEKITQRQFLALYKDNFGKKLMEDNFRWNYVEDKEYPLNETRALYISKFNKHKYFDWRTYLTKENEIKLWHLLYSISDKKEIEQALENENSKLNLPLEIRQEFKKTKPFKKEYGAYSEKAIKKLLSFMRMGKYSENISQEYKNRIDDIFLRLDTIKHNKEKVGEVADDDITKGMLKSFCGYEKIYFGLKVHQAEYIFYGKHAETRDINIWKTPEQLENYIKEFKQHSLRNPIVEQVITETLRVVKDIWKHYGKGKESFFDEIHVELGRDMKNPKNIRERMTKNIVNNQNTNQRIRILLREFKNQNVEGVIPESPNQQEKLRIFEDDILSGFSEKELESQEQDGVKIAKVVKAVEPTNREIEKYKLWLEQKYRSPYTGQVIPLSKLFTTDYEIEHILPQARYFDNSLGNKIICEAEINRFKDRQTAFEMISKSPGRIVELGQCKKVALFTLEAYQDFVSENFISGSKKQKILLSEDIPENFISRQLNDTRYITKVVKGLLSNILREDDEQEATSKNVISVTGSVTTVLKNDWGLNDKWNKIVEPRFKRMNEITNSNDFGYFDKEKGFFRTDVPMELKKNFNKKRIDHRHHAMDALVVALATRNHVNYLSNQHAKSDNLRYDLRNKLRRVEENTANGKTYKRAKEFILPWRGFPVEAKNSLESIIHPNI
;
A
#
# COMPACT_ATOMS: atom_id res chain seq x y z
N MET A 1 -1.66 -47.35 -14.64
CA MET A 1 -1.74 -46.08 -15.40
C MET A 1 -1.94 -44.97 -14.40
N LYS A 2 -1.32 -43.81 -14.59
CA LYS A 2 -1.45 -42.66 -13.71
C LYS A 2 -2.72 -41.86 -14.04
N LYS A 3 -3.45 -41.44 -13.02
CA LYS A 3 -4.60 -40.53 -13.06
C LYS A 3 -4.13 -39.12 -12.77
N ILE A 4 -4.29 -38.26 -13.77
CA ILE A 4 -3.79 -36.88 -13.70
C ILE A 4 -4.95 -35.91 -13.85
N LEU A 5 -5.07 -34.98 -12.91
CA LEU A 5 -6.02 -33.88 -12.97
C LEU A 5 -5.30 -32.60 -13.40
N GLY A 6 -5.68 -32.02 -14.54
CA GLY A 6 -5.26 -30.69 -14.97
C GLY A 6 -6.26 -29.62 -14.56
N LEU A 7 -5.77 -28.48 -14.11
CA LEU A 7 -6.56 -27.30 -13.72
C LEU A 7 -6.05 -26.04 -14.42
N ASP A 8 -6.95 -25.36 -15.12
CA ASP A 8 -6.78 -23.99 -15.63
C ASP A 8 -7.56 -23.03 -14.72
N LEU A 9 -6.84 -22.16 -14.01
CA LEU A 9 -7.42 -21.26 -13.01
C LEU A 9 -7.47 -19.84 -13.55
N GLY A 10 -8.66 -19.43 -13.98
CA GLY A 10 -8.98 -18.05 -14.32
C GLY A 10 -9.47 -17.25 -13.11
N THR A 11 -9.74 -15.96 -13.33
CA THR A 11 -10.29 -15.07 -12.30
C THR A 11 -11.80 -15.27 -12.07
N ASN A 12 -12.50 -15.86 -13.03
CA ASN A 12 -13.94 -16.12 -13.01
C ASN A 12 -14.32 -17.52 -13.53
N SER A 13 -13.33 -18.35 -13.83
CA SER A 13 -13.53 -19.67 -14.44
C SER A 13 -12.48 -20.66 -13.96
N ILE A 14 -12.89 -21.93 -13.87
CA ILE A 14 -12.02 -23.05 -13.51
C ILE A 14 -12.22 -24.11 -14.59
N GLY A 15 -11.23 -24.27 -15.46
CA GLY A 15 -11.17 -25.40 -16.38
C GLY A 15 -10.58 -26.61 -15.68
N TRP A 16 -11.14 -27.79 -15.93
CA TRP A 16 -10.60 -29.04 -15.40
C TRP A 16 -10.62 -30.16 -16.43
N ALA A 17 -9.64 -31.05 -16.36
CA ALA A 17 -9.58 -32.27 -17.17
C ALA A 17 -8.92 -33.41 -16.40
N LEU A 18 -9.54 -34.57 -16.37
CA LEU A 18 -9.05 -35.80 -15.76
C LEU A 18 -8.67 -36.79 -16.86
N ILE A 19 -7.42 -37.26 -16.82
CA ILE A 19 -6.89 -38.21 -17.81
C ILE A 19 -6.30 -39.44 -17.11
N GLU A 20 -6.21 -40.54 -17.85
CA GLU A 20 -5.48 -41.75 -17.44
C GLU A 20 -4.40 -42.07 -18.48
N ARG A 21 -3.14 -42.22 -18.05
CA ARG A 21 -1.99 -42.41 -18.95
C ARG A 21 -0.86 -43.24 -18.34
N ASN A 22 -0.19 -44.08 -19.14
CA ASN A 22 1.06 -44.76 -18.75
C ASN A 22 2.31 -44.01 -19.25
N PHE A 23 3.38 -43.95 -18.45
CA PHE A 23 4.63 -43.22 -18.75
C PHE A 23 5.91 -44.09 -18.74
N GLU A 24 5.81 -45.41 -18.52
CA GLU A 24 6.97 -46.21 -18.07
C GLU A 24 7.86 -46.87 -19.13
N SER A 25 7.53 -46.91 -20.43
CA SER A 25 8.41 -47.58 -21.40
C SER A 25 8.88 -46.71 -22.58
N LYS A 26 10.18 -46.81 -22.90
CA LYS A 26 10.85 -46.15 -24.05
C LYS A 26 10.36 -46.68 -25.41
N ILE A 27 9.66 -47.81 -25.42
CA ILE A 27 9.20 -48.53 -26.63
C ILE A 27 7.76 -48.10 -27.02
N GLU A 28 6.96 -47.58 -26.09
CA GLU A 28 5.57 -47.16 -26.36
C GLU A 28 5.42 -45.67 -26.76
N ILE A 29 6.52 -44.93 -26.94
CA ILE A 29 6.49 -43.50 -27.28
C ILE A 29 5.91 -43.24 -28.69
N THR A 30 5.82 -44.25 -29.54
CA THR A 30 5.19 -44.15 -30.87
C THR A 30 3.67 -44.37 -30.85
N LEU A 31 3.10 -44.99 -29.79
CA LEU A 31 1.69 -45.43 -29.72
C LEU A 31 1.15 -45.50 -28.27
N GLY A 32 1.34 -44.46 -27.45
CA GLY A 32 0.92 -44.49 -26.05
C GLY A 32 -0.56 -44.88 -25.84
N LYS A 33 -0.85 -45.66 -24.78
CA LYS A 33 -2.22 -45.91 -24.29
C LYS A 33 -2.61 -44.83 -23.26
N GLY A 34 -3.69 -44.10 -23.55
CA GLY A 34 -4.27 -43.11 -22.65
C GLY A 34 -5.70 -42.79 -23.06
N LYS A 35 -6.46 -42.18 -22.14
CA LYS A 35 -7.84 -41.73 -22.39
C LYS A 35 -8.20 -40.52 -21.54
N ILE A 36 -9.16 -39.74 -22.03
CA ILE A 36 -9.84 -38.69 -21.27
C ILE A 36 -10.94 -39.36 -20.44
N LEU A 37 -10.86 -39.24 -19.11
CA LEU A 37 -11.89 -39.73 -18.20
C LEU A 37 -13.05 -38.74 -18.07
N GLY A 38 -12.73 -37.44 -18.06
CA GLY A 38 -13.72 -36.37 -17.98
C GLY A 38 -13.08 -34.99 -18.08
N MET A 39 -13.88 -33.99 -18.45
CA MET A 39 -13.44 -32.60 -18.49
C MET A 39 -14.63 -31.65 -18.35
N GLY A 40 -14.37 -30.39 -17.97
CA GLY A 40 -15.41 -29.40 -17.85
C GLY A 40 -14.89 -28.00 -17.57
N SER A 41 -15.82 -27.04 -17.57
CA SER A 41 -15.56 -25.65 -17.19
C SER A 41 -16.57 -25.20 -16.14
N ARG A 42 -16.08 -24.75 -14.99
CA ARG A 42 -16.88 -24.16 -13.92
C ARG A 42 -16.78 -22.64 -14.01
N ILE A 43 -17.87 -21.99 -14.37
CA ILE A 43 -17.97 -20.53 -14.38
C ILE A 43 -18.53 -20.06 -13.03
N ILE A 44 -17.86 -19.10 -12.41
CA ILE A 44 -18.26 -18.53 -11.13
C ILE A 44 -19.20 -17.36 -11.42
N PRO A 45 -20.48 -17.42 -10.98
CA PRO A 45 -21.44 -16.37 -11.27
C PRO A 45 -21.04 -15.08 -10.54
N MET A 46 -20.78 -14.04 -11.32
CA MET A 46 -20.52 -12.68 -10.85
C MET A 46 -21.36 -11.72 -11.67
N SER A 47 -21.84 -10.62 -11.08
CA SER A 47 -22.56 -9.61 -11.86
C SER A 47 -21.62 -8.96 -12.87
N GLN A 48 -22.17 -8.53 -14.01
CA GLN A 48 -21.40 -7.89 -15.07
C GLN A 48 -20.64 -6.67 -14.54
N ASP A 49 -21.26 -5.85 -13.67
CA ASP A 49 -20.59 -4.71 -13.01
C ASP A 49 -19.34 -5.10 -12.20
N VAL A 50 -19.34 -6.27 -11.56
CA VAL A 50 -18.21 -6.75 -10.75
C VAL A 50 -17.10 -7.27 -11.68
N LEU A 51 -17.48 -8.00 -12.73
CA LEU A 51 -16.56 -8.47 -13.76
C LEU A 51 -15.93 -7.31 -14.51
N ASP A 52 -16.69 -6.25 -14.80
CA ASP A 52 -16.21 -5.06 -15.47
C ASP A 52 -15.27 -4.28 -14.55
N LYS A 53 -15.65 -3.99 -13.30
CA LYS A 53 -14.75 -3.30 -12.34
C LYS A 53 -13.46 -4.10 -12.06
N PHE A 54 -13.55 -5.42 -11.95
CA PHE A 54 -12.40 -6.31 -11.77
C PHE A 54 -11.58 -6.45 -13.07
N GLY A 55 -12.25 -6.52 -14.22
CA GLY A 55 -11.76 -6.46 -15.60
C GLY A 55 -10.89 -5.23 -15.81
N GLN A 56 -11.40 -4.11 -15.31
CA GLN A 56 -10.77 -2.80 -15.27
C GLN A 56 -9.79 -2.66 -14.09
N GLY A 57 -9.53 -3.69 -13.27
CA GLY A 57 -8.47 -3.70 -12.26
C GLY A 57 -8.73 -2.84 -11.02
N GLN A 58 -9.96 -2.34 -10.85
CA GLN A 58 -10.36 -1.53 -9.72
C GLN A 58 -10.44 -2.36 -8.42
N SER A 59 -9.91 -1.80 -7.33
CA SER A 59 -9.79 -2.48 -6.01
C SER A 59 -11.06 -2.46 -5.17
N HIS A 60 -12.02 -1.61 -5.51
CA HIS A 60 -13.14 -1.33 -4.63
C HIS A 60 -14.04 -2.56 -4.60
N SER A 61 -13.75 -3.46 -3.66
CA SER A 61 -14.64 -4.57 -3.38
C SER A 61 -15.94 -4.01 -2.82
N GLN A 62 -17.05 -4.70 -3.06
CA GLN A 62 -18.32 -4.42 -2.39
C GLN A 62 -18.15 -4.35 -0.85
N THR A 63 -17.14 -5.02 -0.30
CA THR A 63 -16.77 -4.98 1.12
C THR A 63 -16.25 -3.61 1.58
N SER A 64 -15.57 -2.85 0.72
CA SER A 64 -15.10 -1.48 1.03
C SER A 64 -16.28 -0.54 1.20
N GLU A 65 -17.18 -0.47 0.20
CA GLU A 65 -18.40 0.35 0.24
C GLU A 65 -19.28 -0.03 1.43
N ARG A 66 -19.48 -1.34 1.66
CA ARG A 66 -20.20 -1.85 2.84
C ARG A 66 -19.54 -1.38 4.15
N THR A 67 -18.20 -1.33 4.20
CA THR A 67 -17.45 -0.88 5.37
C THR A 67 -17.62 0.61 5.61
N ASP A 68 -17.62 1.41 4.55
CA ASP A 68 -17.82 2.86 4.62
C ASP A 68 -19.23 3.19 5.10
N TYR A 69 -20.27 2.60 4.51
CA TYR A 69 -21.65 2.76 4.97
C TYR A 69 -21.84 2.28 6.41
N ARG A 70 -21.19 1.16 6.80
CA ARG A 70 -21.19 0.69 8.19
C ARG A 70 -20.49 1.69 9.12
N GLY A 71 -19.45 2.36 8.66
CA GLY A 71 -18.77 3.45 9.37
C GLY A 71 -19.73 4.61 9.66
N VAL A 72 -20.41 5.11 8.62
CA VAL A 72 -21.40 6.20 8.72
C VAL A 72 -22.54 5.83 9.66
N ARG A 73 -23.13 4.63 9.51
CA ARG A 73 -24.21 4.15 10.41
C ARG A 73 -23.77 4.10 11.87
N ARG A 74 -22.55 3.63 12.15
CA ARG A 74 -22.00 3.61 13.52
C ARG A 74 -21.78 5.01 14.07
N LEU A 75 -21.35 5.97 13.25
CA LEU A 75 -21.20 7.36 13.67
C LEU A 75 -22.55 7.97 14.04
N ARG A 76 -23.58 7.77 13.20
CA ARG A 76 -24.96 8.20 13.47
C ARG A 76 -25.50 7.55 14.74
N GLN A 77 -25.41 6.22 14.86
CA GLN A 77 -25.86 5.49 16.04
C GLN A 77 -25.20 6.01 17.33
N ARG A 78 -23.89 6.26 17.31
CA ARG A 78 -23.17 6.78 18.48
C ARG A 78 -23.57 8.22 18.83
N PHE A 79 -23.88 9.04 17.83
CA PHE A 79 -24.41 10.38 18.05
C PHE A 79 -25.79 10.35 18.70
N LEU A 80 -26.68 9.48 18.21
CA LEU A 80 -28.02 9.28 18.77
C LEU A 80 -27.93 8.71 20.20
N LEU A 81 -27.10 7.68 20.43
CA LEU A 81 -26.92 7.10 21.77
C LEU A 81 -26.43 8.12 22.81
N ARG A 82 -25.55 9.04 22.42
CA ARG A 82 -25.13 10.12 23.33
C ARG A 82 -26.27 11.09 23.61
N ARG A 83 -27.06 11.45 22.58
CA ARG A 83 -28.25 12.29 22.73
C ARG A 83 -29.28 11.65 23.66
N GLU A 84 -29.56 10.37 23.46
CA GLU A 84 -30.50 9.58 24.28
C GLU A 84 -30.07 9.55 25.74
N ARG A 85 -28.78 9.27 25.99
CA ARG A 85 -28.21 9.31 27.36
C ARG A 85 -28.33 10.70 27.97
N LEU A 86 -28.08 11.74 27.18
CA LEU A 86 -28.21 13.12 27.63
C LEU A 86 -29.67 13.47 27.97
N HIS A 87 -30.64 13.07 27.14
CA HIS A 87 -32.08 13.27 27.43
C HIS A 87 -32.48 12.67 28.77
N ARG A 88 -32.05 11.43 29.05
CA ARG A 88 -32.37 10.74 30.31
C ARG A 88 -31.83 11.49 31.53
N VAL A 89 -30.58 11.94 31.47
CA VAL A 89 -29.98 12.73 32.56
C VAL A 89 -30.67 14.09 32.70
N LEU A 90 -30.96 14.78 31.60
CA LEU A 90 -31.65 16.08 31.63
C LEU A 90 -33.08 15.96 32.17
N LYS A 91 -33.78 14.85 31.91
CA LYS A 91 -35.10 14.57 32.49
C LYS A 91 -35.03 14.42 34.01
N VAL A 92 -34.06 13.65 34.52
CA VAL A 92 -33.88 13.43 35.98
C VAL A 92 -33.59 14.75 36.71
N ILE A 93 -32.84 15.66 36.09
CA ILE A 93 -32.51 16.98 36.65
C ILE A 93 -33.64 18.01 36.46
N GLY A 94 -34.68 17.70 35.68
CA GLY A 94 -35.77 18.64 35.38
C GLY A 94 -35.37 19.77 34.43
N ALA A 95 -34.38 19.53 33.56
CA ALA A 95 -33.81 20.54 32.67
C ALA A 95 -34.46 20.58 31.26
N LEU A 96 -35.38 19.68 30.94
CA LEU A 96 -36.03 19.65 29.63
C LEU A 96 -37.28 20.56 29.58
N PRO A 97 -37.47 21.36 28.51
CA PRO A 97 -38.75 22.01 28.25
C PRO A 97 -39.86 20.99 28.01
N GLU A 98 -41.08 21.31 28.40
CA GLU A 98 -42.22 20.40 28.36
C GLU A 98 -42.55 19.87 26.95
N HIS A 99 -42.54 20.74 25.93
CA HIS A 99 -42.82 20.33 24.54
C HIS A 99 -41.79 19.34 24.02
N TYR A 100 -40.52 19.55 24.37
CA TYR A 100 -39.41 18.69 23.96
C TYR A 100 -39.44 17.37 24.73
N GLU A 101 -39.74 17.42 26.02
CA GLU A 101 -39.84 16.23 26.87
C GLU A 101 -40.96 15.28 26.40
N ARG A 102 -42.16 15.81 26.09
CA ARG A 102 -43.30 15.03 25.59
C ARG A 102 -43.02 14.29 24.27
N SER A 103 -42.06 14.77 23.49
CA SER A 103 -41.65 14.14 22.23
C SER A 103 -40.69 12.96 22.40
N ILE A 104 -40.21 12.71 23.62
CA ILE A 104 -39.22 11.69 23.95
C ILE A 104 -39.88 10.55 24.74
N ASP A 105 -39.62 9.32 24.33
CA ASP A 105 -40.04 8.13 25.05
C ASP A 105 -39.07 7.83 26.19
N PHE A 106 -39.55 7.90 27.44
CA PHE A 106 -38.79 7.57 28.64
C PHE A 106 -39.17 6.21 29.26
N GLU A 107 -40.14 5.51 28.68
CA GLU A 107 -40.67 4.25 29.22
C GLU A 107 -40.12 3.05 28.43
N ASN A 108 -40.39 2.99 27.12
CA ASN A 108 -40.09 1.83 26.29
C ASN A 108 -38.74 1.99 25.57
N LYS A 109 -38.57 3.07 24.80
CA LYS A 109 -37.34 3.42 24.07
C LYS A 109 -36.58 4.55 24.77
N LYS A 110 -36.22 4.36 26.04
CA LYS A 110 -35.65 5.38 26.94
C LYS A 110 -34.69 6.37 26.27
N GLY A 111 -35.11 7.64 26.18
CA GLY A 111 -34.33 8.77 25.67
C GLY A 111 -34.41 8.97 24.15
N GLN A 112 -35.10 8.10 23.40
CA GLN A 112 -35.33 8.25 21.96
C GLN A 112 -36.55 9.13 21.69
N PHE A 113 -36.56 9.83 20.56
CA PHE A 113 -37.78 10.48 20.10
C PHE A 113 -38.83 9.42 19.74
N ILE A 114 -40.09 9.75 19.99
CA ILE A 114 -41.23 9.00 19.46
C ILE A 114 -41.15 9.05 17.92
N ASP A 115 -41.44 7.93 17.27
CA ASP A 115 -41.26 7.78 15.82
C ASP A 115 -42.06 8.87 15.07
N GLY A 116 -41.35 9.73 14.32
CA GLY A 116 -41.93 10.84 13.55
C GLY A 116 -42.06 12.19 14.27
N VAL A 117 -41.69 12.29 15.56
CA VAL A 117 -41.96 13.47 16.41
C VAL A 117 -40.68 14.24 16.79
N GLU A 118 -39.61 14.14 16.01
CA GLU A 118 -38.33 14.81 16.34
C GLU A 118 -38.45 16.35 16.22
N VAL A 119 -38.48 17.04 17.37
CA VAL A 119 -38.59 18.51 17.47
C VAL A 119 -37.26 19.17 17.88
N LYS A 120 -37.15 20.49 17.68
CA LYS A 120 -36.02 21.29 18.19
C LYS A 120 -36.31 21.76 19.61
N LEU A 121 -35.32 21.69 20.50
CA LEU A 121 -35.49 22.15 21.89
C LEU A 121 -35.84 23.64 21.97
N ASN A 122 -35.25 24.47 21.13
CA ASN A 122 -35.41 25.92 21.19
C ASN A 122 -36.64 26.48 20.47
N TYR A 123 -37.44 25.64 19.80
CA TYR A 123 -38.66 26.05 19.13
C TYR A 123 -39.83 25.17 19.56
N THR A 124 -40.95 25.79 19.95
CA THR A 124 -42.22 25.09 20.21
C THR A 124 -43.20 25.36 19.07
N GLU A 125 -43.97 24.35 18.70
CA GLU A 125 -45.07 24.52 17.73
C GLU A 125 -46.25 25.17 18.46
N ILE A 126 -46.76 26.27 17.91
CA ILE A 126 -47.97 26.96 18.41
C ILE A 126 -49.17 26.58 17.55
N GLU A 127 -48.98 26.59 16.23
CA GLU A 127 -49.95 26.15 15.23
C GLU A 127 -49.27 25.21 14.23
N PRO A 128 -50.01 24.39 13.46
CA PRO A 128 -49.42 23.49 12.49
C PRO A 128 -48.45 24.22 11.54
N LYS A 129 -47.15 23.85 11.59
CA LYS A 129 -46.04 24.46 10.84
C LYS A 129 -45.66 25.89 11.25
N GLN A 130 -46.17 26.41 12.37
CA GLN A 130 -45.77 27.70 12.95
C GLN A 130 -45.06 27.49 14.29
N PHE A 131 -43.82 27.99 14.35
CA PHE A 131 -42.92 27.76 15.48
C PHE A 131 -42.55 29.07 16.18
N ASP A 132 -42.49 29.01 17.51
CA ASP A 132 -42.05 30.12 18.33
C ASP A 132 -40.79 29.76 19.12
N PHE A 133 -39.91 30.74 19.26
CA PHE A 133 -38.65 30.58 19.97
C PHE A 133 -38.87 30.77 21.47
N ILE A 134 -38.47 29.78 22.30
CA ILE A 134 -38.81 29.78 23.74
C ILE A 134 -37.88 30.66 24.59
N PHE A 135 -36.65 30.94 24.15
CA PHE A 135 -35.66 31.70 24.93
C PHE A 135 -35.66 33.20 24.60
N LYS A 136 -36.84 33.82 24.51
CA LYS A 136 -36.99 35.22 24.06
C LYS A 136 -36.25 36.22 24.94
N ASP A 137 -36.19 35.99 26.24
CA ASP A 137 -35.57 36.95 27.16
C ASP A 137 -34.06 37.02 26.99
N SER A 138 -33.38 35.87 26.88
CA SER A 138 -31.95 35.85 26.56
C SER A 138 -31.66 36.28 25.12
N PHE A 139 -32.59 36.12 24.17
CA PHE A 139 -32.49 36.78 22.87
C PHE A 139 -32.56 38.30 22.99
N LYS A 140 -33.51 38.86 23.75
CA LYS A 140 -33.60 40.32 23.99
C LYS A 140 -32.35 40.86 24.66
N GLU A 141 -31.80 40.14 25.65
CA GLU A 141 -30.51 40.49 26.26
C GLU A 141 -29.38 40.52 25.23
N MET A 142 -29.29 39.49 24.38
CA MET A 142 -28.31 39.44 23.30
C MET A 142 -28.48 40.64 22.34
N VAL A 143 -29.71 40.93 21.91
CA VAL A 143 -30.00 42.05 20.99
C VAL A 143 -29.55 43.36 21.60
N LYS A 144 -29.78 43.60 22.90
CA LYS A 144 -29.27 44.80 23.58
C LYS A 144 -27.75 44.92 23.44
N VAL A 145 -27.00 43.83 23.59
CA VAL A 145 -25.54 43.83 23.40
C VAL A 145 -25.15 44.19 21.96
N PHE A 146 -25.86 43.68 20.95
CA PHE A 146 -25.60 44.04 19.55
C PHE A 146 -25.92 45.51 19.25
N VAL A 147 -27.07 46.01 19.74
CA VAL A 147 -27.49 47.40 19.57
C VAL A 147 -26.49 48.35 20.23
N SER A 148 -26.06 48.06 21.47
CA SER A 148 -25.03 48.85 22.16
C SER A 148 -23.68 48.83 21.44
N ASN A 149 -23.41 47.84 20.59
CA ASN A 149 -22.21 47.74 19.78
C ASN A 149 -22.39 48.31 18.35
N GLY A 150 -23.46 49.08 18.12
CA GLY A 150 -23.74 49.77 16.85
C GLY A 150 -24.29 48.89 15.73
N GLN A 151 -24.78 47.67 16.03
CA GLN A 151 -25.32 46.73 15.05
C GLN A 151 -26.86 46.71 15.11
N VAL A 152 -27.53 47.07 14.01
CA VAL A 152 -29.01 47.28 13.96
C VAL A 152 -29.73 46.29 13.01
N ASN A 153 -29.05 45.24 12.57
CA ASN A 153 -29.57 44.29 11.57
C ASN A 153 -30.50 43.22 12.17
N LYS A 154 -31.27 42.52 11.32
CA LYS A 154 -32.07 41.33 11.68
C LYS A 154 -31.16 40.23 12.24
N ILE A 155 -31.18 40.04 13.57
CA ILE A 155 -30.34 39.05 14.28
C ILE A 155 -31.05 37.69 14.35
N PRO A 156 -30.42 36.58 13.89
CA PRO A 156 -31.02 35.25 13.98
C PRO A 156 -31.19 34.76 15.44
N TYR A 157 -32.32 34.14 15.75
CA TYR A 157 -32.57 33.51 17.07
C TYR A 157 -31.54 32.44 17.44
N ASP A 158 -31.07 31.67 16.45
CA ASP A 158 -30.09 30.60 16.68
C ASP A 158 -28.74 31.12 17.21
N TRP A 159 -28.44 32.42 17.06
CA TRP A 159 -27.23 33.03 17.63
C TRP A 159 -27.29 33.17 19.16
N THR A 160 -28.50 33.15 19.75
CA THR A 160 -28.68 33.15 21.21
C THR A 160 -27.91 32.02 21.87
N LEU A 161 -27.71 30.89 21.18
CA LEU A 161 -26.90 29.79 21.69
C LEU A 161 -25.44 30.20 22.02
N TYR A 162 -24.79 30.98 21.14
CA TYR A 162 -23.42 31.44 21.36
C TYR A 162 -23.35 32.48 22.48
N TYR A 163 -24.37 33.35 22.53
CA TYR A 163 -24.54 34.29 23.64
C TYR A 163 -24.72 33.56 24.97
N LEU A 164 -25.60 32.56 25.04
CA LEU A 164 -25.87 31.77 26.24
C LEU A 164 -24.62 31.04 26.73
N ARG A 165 -23.84 30.44 25.83
CA ARG A 165 -22.54 29.82 26.18
C ARG A 165 -21.57 30.82 26.80
N LYS A 166 -21.52 32.06 26.29
CA LYS A 166 -20.73 33.15 26.88
C LYS A 166 -21.30 33.63 28.22
N LYS A 167 -22.62 33.82 28.30
CA LYS A 167 -23.33 34.25 29.52
C LYS A 167 -23.10 33.25 30.65
N ALA A 168 -23.16 31.95 30.36
CA ALA A 168 -23.00 30.87 31.33
C ALA A 168 -21.60 30.78 31.95
N LEU A 169 -20.59 31.46 31.41
CA LEU A 169 -19.26 31.55 32.03
C LEU A 169 -19.20 32.55 33.20
N SER A 170 -20.21 33.41 33.36
CA SER A 170 -20.18 34.48 34.37
C SER A 170 -21.50 34.71 35.11
N LYS A 171 -22.64 34.49 34.45
CA LYS A 171 -23.98 34.74 34.99
C LYS A 171 -24.81 33.46 35.02
N LYS A 172 -25.84 33.46 35.87
CA LYS A 172 -26.86 32.40 35.91
C LYS A 172 -27.61 32.31 34.58
N ILE A 173 -27.81 31.10 34.09
CA ILE A 173 -28.74 30.76 33.00
C ILE A 173 -29.83 29.84 33.54
N SER A 174 -30.89 29.56 32.78
CA SER A 174 -31.89 28.57 33.20
C SER A 174 -31.39 27.13 32.94
N LEU A 175 -31.95 26.14 33.64
CA LEU A 175 -31.62 24.73 33.38
C LEU A 175 -32.02 24.31 31.95
N GLN A 176 -33.09 24.88 31.41
CA GLN A 176 -33.51 24.65 30.02
C GLN A 176 -32.55 25.26 29.00
N GLU A 177 -31.98 26.44 29.29
CA GLU A 177 -30.90 27.02 28.49
C GLU A 177 -29.64 26.15 28.55
N LEU A 178 -29.30 25.62 29.73
CA LEU A 178 -28.17 24.70 29.91
C LEU A 178 -28.37 23.39 29.14
N ALA A 179 -29.58 22.84 29.11
CA ALA A 179 -29.94 21.68 28.30
C ALA A 179 -29.68 21.93 26.80
N TRP A 180 -30.03 23.12 26.30
CA TRP A 180 -29.75 23.50 24.91
C TRP A 180 -28.25 23.56 24.61
N ILE A 181 -27.45 24.11 25.53
CA ILE A 181 -25.99 24.14 25.44
C ILE A 181 -25.40 22.71 25.38
N LEU A 182 -25.81 21.83 26.30
CA LEU A 182 -25.31 20.46 26.37
C LEU A 182 -25.63 19.66 25.09
N LEU A 183 -26.84 19.82 24.56
CA LEU A 183 -27.23 19.20 23.28
C LEU A 183 -26.41 19.74 22.10
N ASN A 184 -26.05 21.02 22.11
CA ASN A 184 -25.15 21.59 21.11
C ASN A 184 -23.74 20.95 21.16
N PHE A 185 -23.18 20.74 22.35
CA PHE A 185 -21.89 20.05 22.48
C PHE A 185 -21.95 18.59 22.00
N ASN A 186 -23.08 17.88 22.15
CA ASN A 186 -23.23 16.55 21.56
C ASN A 186 -23.16 16.58 20.01
N GLN A 187 -23.68 17.65 19.38
CA GLN A 187 -23.59 17.87 17.93
C GLN A 187 -22.18 18.29 17.49
N LYS A 188 -21.52 19.17 18.27
CA LYS A 188 -20.20 19.72 17.96
C LYS A 188 -19.22 19.55 19.12
N ARG A 189 -18.46 18.46 19.07
CA ARG A 189 -17.51 18.05 20.13
C ARG A 189 -16.03 18.04 19.74
N GLY A 190 -15.68 18.67 18.62
CA GLY A 190 -14.30 18.73 18.10
C GLY A 190 -13.71 17.40 17.62
N TYR A 191 -12.53 17.49 17.02
CA TYR A 191 -11.76 16.35 16.54
C TYR A 191 -10.82 15.85 17.65
N TYR A 192 -10.66 14.54 17.79
CA TYR A 192 -9.72 13.97 18.76
C TYR A 192 -8.58 13.30 18.02
N GLN A 193 -7.43 13.96 17.99
CA GLN A 193 -6.28 13.50 17.24
C GLN A 193 -5.43 12.50 18.05
N LEU A 194 -5.23 11.32 17.50
CA LEU A 194 -4.32 10.33 18.09
C LEU A 194 -2.85 10.70 17.81
N ARG A 195 -1.93 10.17 18.64
CA ARG A 195 -0.49 10.37 18.44
C ARG A 195 -0.09 9.83 17.05
N GLY A 196 0.69 10.60 16.28
CA GLY A 196 1.18 10.21 14.96
C GLY A 196 0.30 10.62 13.76
N GLU A 197 -0.90 11.16 13.98
CA GLU A 197 -1.73 11.74 12.91
C GLU A 197 -1.27 13.16 12.50
N GLU A 198 -0.22 13.68 13.12
CA GLU A 198 0.37 14.99 12.82
C GLU A 198 1.25 14.90 11.55
N LYS A 199 1.04 15.82 10.59
CA LYS A 199 1.94 15.97 9.43
C LYS A 199 3.34 16.39 9.92
N GLU A 200 4.38 15.88 9.28
CA GLU A 200 5.78 16.18 9.64
C GLU A 200 6.07 17.68 9.54
N GLU A 201 6.42 18.27 10.69
CA GLU A 201 7.06 19.57 10.73
C GLU A 201 8.52 19.36 10.31
N HIS A 202 8.88 19.83 9.12
CA HIS A 202 10.29 19.93 8.74
C HIS A 202 10.95 20.93 9.70
N LYS A 203 12.08 20.54 10.31
CA LYS A 203 12.79 21.34 11.34
C LYS A 203 13.07 22.81 10.98
N ASN A 204 13.06 23.18 9.68
CA ASN A 204 13.38 24.52 9.19
C ASN A 204 12.22 25.21 8.45
N LYS A 205 11.03 24.60 8.40
CA LYS A 205 9.86 25.16 7.69
C LYS A 205 8.66 25.19 8.61
N ILE A 206 8.20 26.39 8.93
CA ILE A 206 6.98 26.59 9.70
C ILE A 206 5.87 26.91 8.69
N LYS A 207 4.79 26.13 8.72
CA LYS A 207 3.60 26.38 7.90
C LYS A 207 2.50 26.95 8.79
N THR A 208 2.11 28.18 8.55
CA THR A 208 0.96 28.82 9.20
C THR A 208 -0.14 29.06 8.18
N PHE A 209 -1.40 29.02 8.62
CA PHE A 209 -2.51 29.55 7.83
C PHE A 209 -2.64 31.03 8.21
N GLU A 210 -2.78 31.92 7.24
CA GLU A 210 -2.85 33.37 7.46
C GLU A 210 -3.98 33.96 6.63
N VAL A 211 -4.63 34.97 7.19
CA VAL A 211 -5.69 35.74 6.53
C VAL A 211 -5.13 37.15 6.39
N LEU A 212 -4.74 37.52 5.18
CA LEU A 212 -3.98 38.73 4.92
C LEU A 212 -4.84 39.71 4.12
N GLN A 213 -4.92 40.95 4.61
CA GLN A 213 -5.55 42.07 3.91
C GLN A 213 -4.48 42.81 3.11
N VAL A 214 -4.79 43.10 1.85
CA VAL A 214 -3.91 43.91 0.99
C VAL A 214 -3.95 45.36 1.46
N SER A 215 -2.78 45.94 1.74
CA SER A 215 -2.62 47.35 2.12
C SER A 215 -2.25 48.22 0.93
N GLU A 216 -1.33 47.74 0.09
CA GLU A 216 -0.76 48.55 -0.98
C GLU A 216 -0.40 47.69 -2.19
N LEU A 217 -0.67 48.23 -3.38
CA LEU A 217 -0.24 47.70 -4.66
C LEU A 217 0.74 48.70 -5.29
N LYS A 218 2.04 48.40 -5.25
CA LYS A 218 3.05 49.24 -5.91
C LYS A 218 3.34 48.72 -7.29
N ASP A 219 3.30 49.59 -8.28
CA ASP A 219 3.88 49.30 -9.59
C ASP A 219 5.35 48.91 -9.37
N SER A 220 5.71 47.74 -9.87
CA SER A 220 7.07 47.22 -9.71
C SER A 220 8.04 47.75 -10.77
N GLY A 221 7.55 48.45 -11.79
CA GLY A 221 8.33 48.89 -12.96
C GLY A 221 8.54 47.80 -14.01
N ASP A 222 8.14 46.57 -13.71
CA ASP A 222 8.26 45.42 -14.59
C ASP A 222 6.98 45.21 -15.41
N LYS A 223 7.11 44.85 -16.69
CA LYS A 223 6.00 44.50 -17.59
C LYS A 223 6.11 43.04 -18.04
N ILE A 224 4.97 42.37 -18.24
CA ILE A 224 4.96 41.03 -18.83
C ILE A 224 5.42 41.12 -20.30
N LYS A 225 6.53 40.48 -20.65
CA LYS A 225 7.13 40.51 -22.00
C LYS A 225 6.20 40.09 -23.15
N SER A 226 5.13 39.33 -22.89
CA SER A 226 4.21 38.83 -23.91
C SER A 226 2.90 39.63 -24.06
N THR A 227 2.48 40.38 -23.04
CA THR A 227 1.19 41.10 -23.03
C THR A 227 1.32 42.58 -22.68
N GLU A 228 2.53 43.05 -22.36
CA GLU A 228 2.86 44.40 -21.86
C GLU A 228 2.14 44.84 -20.58
N ASP A 229 1.41 43.94 -19.92
CA ASP A 229 0.71 44.22 -18.66
C ASP A 229 1.71 44.60 -17.55
N ILE A 230 1.38 45.66 -16.81
CA ILE A 230 2.16 46.17 -15.68
C ILE A 230 2.07 45.20 -14.49
N LEU A 231 3.21 44.86 -13.89
CA LEU A 231 3.31 44.01 -12.71
C LEU A 231 3.31 44.85 -11.43
N TYR A 232 2.52 44.42 -10.46
CA TYR A 232 2.39 45.06 -9.15
C TYR A 232 2.94 44.16 -8.05
N ASN A 233 3.69 44.75 -7.13
CA ASN A 233 4.05 44.17 -5.84
C ASN A 233 2.88 44.32 -4.86
N VAL A 234 2.47 43.23 -4.22
CA VAL A 234 1.42 43.25 -3.20
C VAL A 234 2.04 43.32 -1.82
N TYR A 235 1.63 44.32 -1.04
CA TYR A 235 1.94 44.44 0.37
C TYR A 235 0.68 44.21 1.20
N PHE A 236 0.85 43.54 2.33
CA PHE A 236 -0.20 43.26 3.29
C PHE A 236 -0.14 44.24 4.47
N THR A 237 -1.25 44.39 5.18
CA THR A 237 -1.38 45.31 6.34
C THR A 237 -0.39 45.04 7.47
N ASN A 238 0.14 43.82 7.58
CA ASN A 238 1.18 43.45 8.55
C ASN A 238 2.62 43.74 8.06
N GLY A 239 2.77 44.50 6.97
CA GLY A 239 4.06 44.85 6.36
C GLY A 239 4.68 43.73 5.53
N TRP A 240 4.03 42.57 5.41
CA TRP A 240 4.57 41.47 4.62
C TRP A 240 4.37 41.71 3.12
N LYS A 241 5.38 41.32 2.34
CA LYS A 241 5.32 41.33 0.88
C LYS A 241 4.89 39.95 0.37
N TYR A 242 3.98 39.92 -0.59
CA TYR A 242 3.61 38.69 -1.31
C TYR A 242 4.80 38.20 -2.15
N ASP A 243 5.00 36.89 -2.22
CA ASP A 243 6.16 36.27 -2.88
C ASP A 243 6.10 36.32 -4.42
N LYS A 244 5.01 36.83 -4.99
CA LYS A 244 4.81 36.94 -6.44
C LYS A 244 4.29 38.32 -6.82
N GLN A 245 4.68 38.80 -8.01
CA GLN A 245 4.04 39.96 -8.64
C GLN A 245 2.70 39.56 -9.27
N ILE A 246 1.78 40.52 -9.38
CA ILE A 246 0.44 40.31 -9.93
C ILE A 246 0.16 41.30 -11.06
N THR A 247 -0.73 40.98 -11.99
CA THR A 247 -1.18 41.92 -13.03
C THR A 247 -2.59 42.44 -12.80
N LYS A 248 -3.51 41.57 -12.38
CA LYS A 248 -4.92 41.91 -12.13
C LYS A 248 -5.11 42.52 -10.75
N THR A 249 -4.93 43.84 -10.63
CA THR A 249 -5.09 44.60 -9.38
C THR A 249 -6.50 44.49 -8.79
N GLU A 250 -7.54 44.35 -9.63
CA GLU A 250 -8.96 44.17 -9.24
C GLU A 250 -9.20 42.96 -8.31
N ASN A 251 -8.37 41.92 -8.40
CA ASN A 251 -8.49 40.71 -7.59
C ASN A 251 -7.77 40.80 -6.24
N TRP A 252 -7.18 41.95 -5.93
CA TRP A 252 -6.34 42.17 -4.76
C TRP A 252 -6.66 43.48 -4.04
N ASN A 253 -7.03 44.52 -4.76
CA ASN A 253 -7.30 45.84 -4.17
C ASN A 253 -8.38 45.73 -3.08
N ASN A 254 -8.02 46.11 -1.85
CA ASN A 254 -8.84 46.03 -0.64
C ASN A 254 -9.51 44.66 -0.38
N LYS A 255 -8.95 43.55 -0.89
CA LYS A 255 -9.46 42.19 -0.66
C LYS A 255 -8.68 41.47 0.46
N ILE A 256 -9.41 40.67 1.23
CA ILE A 256 -8.86 39.76 2.24
C ILE A 256 -8.64 38.40 1.57
N LYS A 257 -7.44 37.82 1.71
CA LYS A 257 -7.10 36.51 1.16
C LYS A 257 -6.54 35.55 2.19
N GLU A 258 -6.83 34.28 1.96
CA GLU A 258 -6.46 33.14 2.78
C GLU A 258 -5.26 32.41 2.17
N PHE A 259 -4.16 32.30 2.92
CA PHE A 259 -2.93 31.65 2.48
C PHE A 259 -2.40 30.65 3.51
N ILE A 260 -1.76 29.58 3.04
CA ILE A 260 -0.77 28.84 3.82
C ILE A 260 0.58 29.51 3.59
N VAL A 261 1.09 30.21 4.60
CA VAL A 261 2.40 30.85 4.60
C VAL A 261 3.44 29.85 5.09
N THR A 262 4.49 29.64 4.31
CA THR A 262 5.64 28.85 4.74
C THR A 262 6.82 29.76 5.00
N GLU A 263 7.19 29.91 6.27
CA GLU A 263 8.40 30.61 6.69
C GLU A 263 9.59 29.65 6.69
N THR A 264 10.67 30.04 6.03
CA THR A 264 11.93 29.31 5.98
C THR A 264 13.06 30.23 6.45
N ILE A 265 13.77 29.82 7.51
CA ILE A 265 14.97 30.53 7.98
C ILE A 265 16.11 30.20 7.01
N THR A 266 16.65 31.23 6.38
CA THR A 266 17.81 31.12 5.48
C THR A 266 19.11 31.02 6.28
N LYS A 267 20.22 30.68 5.62
CA LYS A 267 21.52 30.51 6.30
C LYS A 267 22.08 31.81 6.88
N SER A 268 21.63 32.98 6.38
CA SER A 268 21.99 34.31 6.89
C SER A 268 21.19 34.72 8.13
N GLY A 269 20.17 33.95 8.52
CA GLY A 269 19.24 34.29 9.60
C GLY A 269 17.96 34.99 9.13
N ASP A 270 17.85 35.35 7.85
CA ASP A 270 16.68 36.03 7.30
C ASP A 270 15.51 35.08 7.08
N VAL A 271 14.28 35.57 7.30
CA VAL A 271 13.05 34.79 7.15
C VAL A 271 12.48 34.98 5.75
N LYS A 272 12.52 33.93 4.92
CA LYS A 272 11.83 33.91 3.62
C LYS A 272 10.40 33.36 3.78
N ARG A 273 9.41 34.05 3.23
CA ARG A 273 7.98 33.67 3.27
C ARG A 273 7.49 33.29 1.87
N THR A 274 6.78 32.17 1.77
CA THR A 274 6.09 31.76 0.53
C THR A 274 4.62 31.51 0.79
N TYR A 275 3.76 31.79 -0.19
CA TYR A 275 2.31 31.82 0.02
C TYR A 275 1.59 30.84 -0.92
N LYS A 276 0.81 29.91 -0.36
CA LYS A 276 0.00 28.94 -1.10
C LYS A 276 -1.49 29.20 -0.85
N THR A 277 -2.33 29.19 -1.89
CA THR A 277 -3.79 29.23 -1.72
C THR A 277 -4.30 28.00 -0.96
N VAL A 278 -5.37 28.17 -0.19
CA VAL A 278 -5.86 27.17 0.75
C VAL A 278 -6.85 26.22 0.06
N ASP A 279 -6.56 24.92 0.05
CA ASP A 279 -7.52 23.87 -0.33
C ASP A 279 -8.17 23.33 0.95
N SER A 280 -9.45 23.61 1.13
CA SER A 280 -10.13 23.39 2.41
C SER A 280 -10.32 21.91 2.78
N GLU A 281 -10.22 20.99 1.82
CA GLU A 281 -10.29 19.54 2.06
C GLU A 281 -8.91 18.95 2.35
N LYS A 282 -7.87 19.42 1.65
CA LYS A 282 -6.50 18.88 1.78
C LYS A 282 -5.68 19.54 2.90
N ASP A 283 -5.94 20.81 3.18
CA ASP A 283 -5.17 21.66 4.11
C ASP A 283 -5.88 21.85 5.46
N TRP A 284 -6.89 21.04 5.78
CA TRP A 284 -7.69 21.15 7.01
C TRP A 284 -6.87 21.14 8.32
N ILE A 285 -5.72 20.47 8.34
CA ILE A 285 -4.82 20.44 9.52
C ILE A 285 -4.20 21.82 9.77
N ALA A 286 -3.85 22.57 8.73
CA ALA A 286 -3.27 23.90 8.86
C ALA A 286 -4.33 24.92 9.26
N ILE A 287 -5.53 24.84 8.66
CA ILE A 287 -6.71 25.64 9.05
C ILE A 287 -7.04 25.41 10.52
N LYS A 288 -7.05 24.13 10.94
CA LYS A 288 -7.22 23.72 12.34
C LYS A 288 -6.16 24.36 13.24
N LYS A 289 -4.87 24.14 12.96
CA LYS A 289 -3.78 24.67 13.79
C LYS A 289 -3.85 26.19 13.98
N LYS A 290 -4.16 26.94 12.92
CA LYS A 290 -4.32 28.39 13.06
C LYS A 290 -5.55 28.76 13.86
N THR A 291 -6.71 28.15 13.59
CA THR A 291 -7.93 28.42 14.40
C THR A 291 -7.65 28.19 15.89
N GLU A 292 -6.89 27.14 16.21
CA GLU A 292 -6.47 26.84 17.58
C GLU A 292 -5.48 27.88 18.15
N GLN A 293 -4.57 28.39 17.33
CA GLN A 293 -3.66 29.47 17.71
C GLN A 293 -4.41 30.78 17.94
N ASP A 294 -5.32 31.16 17.04
CA ASP A 294 -6.12 32.38 17.13
C ASP A 294 -6.97 32.38 18.42
N ILE A 295 -7.61 31.25 18.73
CA ILE A 295 -8.38 31.09 19.98
C ILE A 295 -7.45 31.21 21.20
N LYS A 296 -6.30 30.53 21.20
CA LYS A 296 -5.33 30.61 22.30
C LYS A 296 -4.78 32.01 22.52
N GLN A 297 -4.38 32.70 21.45
CA GLN A 297 -3.87 34.07 21.51
C GLN A 297 -4.91 35.05 22.04
N SER A 298 -6.19 34.79 21.76
CA SER A 298 -7.28 35.61 22.30
C SER A 298 -7.51 35.43 23.80
N ASN A 299 -6.89 34.41 24.44
CA ASN A 299 -7.11 34.02 25.84
C ASN A 299 -8.61 33.85 26.19
N LYS A 300 -9.41 33.38 25.21
CA LYS A 300 -10.86 33.23 25.32
C LYS A 300 -11.30 31.80 25.04
N TYR A 301 -12.44 31.41 25.59
CA TYR A 301 -13.09 30.16 25.21
C TYR A 301 -13.67 30.24 23.78
N VAL A 302 -14.02 29.09 23.20
CA VAL A 302 -14.48 29.02 21.79
C VAL A 302 -15.76 29.84 21.59
N CYS A 303 -16.69 29.83 22.55
CA CYS A 303 -17.92 30.62 22.49
C CYS A 303 -17.67 32.12 22.51
N GLU A 304 -16.78 32.61 23.38
CA GLU A 304 -16.42 34.02 23.47
C GLU A 304 -15.77 34.50 22.19
N TYR A 305 -14.84 33.71 21.64
CA TYR A 305 -14.21 33.98 20.36
C TYR A 305 -15.26 34.08 19.22
N ILE A 306 -16.19 33.13 19.15
CA ILE A 306 -17.27 33.15 18.15
C ILE A 306 -18.17 34.37 18.33
N PHE A 307 -18.66 34.61 19.55
CA PHE A 307 -19.62 35.66 19.83
C PHE A 307 -19.02 37.05 19.63
N ASP A 308 -17.80 37.28 20.09
CA ASP A 308 -17.10 38.55 19.89
C ASP A 308 -16.80 38.82 18.41
N THR A 309 -16.54 37.77 17.64
CA THR A 309 -16.37 37.90 16.19
C THR A 309 -17.69 38.28 15.51
N LEU A 310 -18.82 37.69 15.93
CA LEU A 310 -20.14 38.04 15.42
C LEU A 310 -20.55 39.48 15.77
N LEU A 311 -20.21 39.94 16.97
CA LEU A 311 -20.45 41.32 17.40
C LEU A 311 -19.70 42.34 16.53
N LYS A 312 -18.48 41.98 16.07
CA LYS A 312 -17.68 42.82 15.17
C LYS A 312 -18.10 42.70 13.71
N ASN A 313 -18.44 41.49 13.26
CA ASN A 313 -18.82 41.20 11.87
C ASN A 313 -20.00 40.21 11.82
N PRO A 314 -21.24 40.72 11.76
CA PRO A 314 -22.44 39.86 11.71
C PRO A 314 -22.54 39.00 10.43
N HIS A 315 -21.83 39.33 9.35
CA HIS A 315 -21.84 38.51 8.13
C HIS A 315 -20.90 37.29 8.22
N GLN A 316 -20.21 37.11 9.35
CA GLN A 316 -19.25 36.03 9.52
C GLN A 316 -19.93 34.65 9.58
N LYS A 317 -19.64 33.80 8.60
CA LYS A 317 -20.07 32.39 8.62
C LYS A 317 -19.33 31.63 9.72
N ILE A 318 -20.07 31.18 10.74
CA ILE A 318 -19.50 30.43 11.87
C ILE A 318 -19.10 29.02 11.42
N ASN A 319 -20.07 28.28 10.87
CA ASN A 319 -19.89 26.88 10.47
C ASN A 319 -19.18 26.78 9.12
N GLY A 320 -17.99 26.18 9.11
CA GLY A 320 -17.24 25.94 7.88
C GLY A 320 -16.34 27.10 7.43
N LYS A 321 -16.31 28.22 8.17
CA LYS A 321 -15.37 29.33 7.93
C LYS A 321 -14.65 29.78 9.20
N LEU A 322 -15.35 30.37 10.20
CA LEU A 322 -14.70 30.85 11.44
C LEU A 322 -14.08 29.74 12.29
N VAL A 323 -14.88 28.72 12.64
CA VAL A 323 -14.40 27.55 13.41
C VAL A 323 -14.81 26.30 12.64
N LYS A 324 -13.88 25.77 11.83
CA LYS A 324 -14.10 24.57 11.00
C LYS A 324 -13.85 23.29 11.80
N THR A 325 -12.59 23.03 12.14
CA THR A 325 -12.16 21.87 12.93
C THR A 325 -11.14 22.34 13.95
N ILE A 326 -11.37 22.03 15.22
CA ILE A 326 -10.43 22.24 16.33
C ILE A 326 -10.30 20.97 17.15
N GLU A 327 -9.23 20.86 17.93
CA GLU A 327 -9.04 19.82 18.91
C GLU A 327 -10.17 19.80 19.93
N ARG A 328 -10.53 18.59 20.36
CA ARG A 328 -11.61 18.34 21.30
C ARG A 328 -11.39 19.02 22.66
N TYR A 329 -10.15 19.21 23.10
CA TYR A 329 -9.88 19.76 24.43
C TYR A 329 -10.39 21.19 24.60
N PHE A 330 -10.43 22.01 23.54
CA PHE A 330 -11.01 23.37 23.61
C PHE A 330 -12.48 23.33 24.03
N TYR A 331 -13.24 22.38 23.50
CA TYR A 331 -14.65 22.21 23.87
C TYR A 331 -14.80 21.56 25.26
N ILE A 332 -13.87 20.72 25.69
CA ILE A 332 -13.85 20.14 27.05
C ILE A 332 -13.58 21.25 28.08
N GLU A 333 -12.59 22.11 27.84
CA GLU A 333 -12.22 23.23 28.72
C GLU A 333 -13.39 24.22 28.84
N GLU A 334 -14.00 24.61 27.71
CA GLU A 334 -15.17 25.49 27.73
C GLU A 334 -16.34 24.87 28.48
N LEU A 335 -16.72 23.63 28.16
CA LEU A 335 -17.89 23.01 28.81
C LEU A 335 -17.67 22.79 30.30
N THR A 336 -16.46 22.37 30.69
CA THR A 336 -16.10 22.23 32.11
C THR A 336 -16.22 23.58 32.82
N ALA A 337 -15.69 24.66 32.24
CA ALA A 337 -15.78 26.00 32.82
C ALA A 337 -17.23 26.48 32.98
N ILE A 338 -18.08 26.24 31.96
CA ILE A 338 -19.52 26.53 32.03
C ILE A 338 -20.17 25.75 33.18
N LEU A 339 -19.95 24.44 33.27
CA LEU A 339 -20.58 23.60 34.29
C LEU A 339 -20.12 23.95 35.71
N GLU A 340 -18.82 24.17 35.91
CA GLU A 340 -18.30 24.59 37.21
C GLU A 340 -18.87 25.94 37.64
N LYS A 341 -18.99 26.90 36.72
CA LYS A 341 -19.61 28.18 37.04
C LYS A 341 -21.10 28.03 37.35
N GLN A 342 -21.83 27.24 36.57
CA GLN A 342 -23.28 27.06 36.78
C GLN A 342 -23.62 26.30 38.06
N LYS A 343 -22.72 25.44 38.57
CA LYS A 343 -22.87 24.85 39.92
C LYS A 343 -22.98 25.91 41.01
N GLU A 344 -22.38 27.09 40.86
CA GLU A 344 -22.53 28.17 41.83
C GLU A 344 -23.97 28.67 41.93
N PHE A 345 -24.74 28.59 40.84
CA PHE A 345 -26.09 29.16 40.72
C PHE A 345 -27.24 28.13 40.82
N HIS A 346 -26.94 26.84 40.65
CA HIS A 346 -27.92 25.74 40.61
C HIS A 346 -27.60 24.68 41.66
N ALA A 347 -28.53 24.46 42.60
CA ALA A 347 -28.39 23.44 43.64
C ALA A 347 -28.47 22.02 43.05
N GLU A 348 -29.26 21.85 41.98
CA GLU A 348 -29.50 20.60 41.28
C GLU A 348 -28.20 20.00 40.69
N LEU A 349 -27.24 20.85 40.30
CA LEU A 349 -25.94 20.43 39.76
C LEU A 349 -24.94 20.00 40.83
N LYS A 350 -25.21 20.32 42.10
CA LYS A 350 -24.41 19.95 43.28
C LYS A 350 -25.00 18.78 44.06
N ASP A 351 -26.26 18.44 43.81
CA ASP A 351 -26.96 17.40 44.54
C ASP A 351 -26.42 16.00 44.19
N LYS A 352 -25.88 15.35 45.22
CA LYS A 352 -25.33 13.99 45.12
C LYS A 352 -26.42 12.94 44.89
N ASN A 353 -27.61 13.11 45.46
CA ASN A 353 -28.72 12.18 45.27
C ASN A 353 -29.23 12.21 43.82
N LEU A 354 -29.34 13.42 43.24
CA LEU A 354 -29.63 13.59 41.81
C LEU A 354 -28.54 12.98 40.93
N THR A 355 -27.26 13.17 41.29
CA THR A 355 -26.12 12.57 40.56
C THR A 355 -26.17 11.05 40.58
N ASP A 356 -26.41 10.45 41.75
CA ASP A 356 -26.55 9.00 41.91
C ASP A 356 -27.75 8.45 41.13
N SER A 357 -28.88 9.18 41.13
CA SER A 357 -30.06 8.85 40.34
C SER A 357 -29.77 8.86 38.84
N CYS A 358 -29.01 9.85 38.35
CA CYS A 358 -28.56 9.90 36.96
C CYS A 358 -27.65 8.72 36.59
N ILE A 359 -26.75 8.32 37.49
CA ILE A 359 -25.84 7.19 37.29
C ILE A 359 -26.61 5.87 37.22
N ILE A 360 -27.55 5.65 38.16
CA ILE A 360 -28.41 4.46 38.20
C ILE A 360 -29.25 4.38 36.92
N GLU A 361 -29.86 5.49 36.50
CA GLU A 361 -30.64 5.55 35.27
C GLU A 361 -29.80 5.17 34.06
N LEU A 362 -28.57 5.69 33.92
CA LEU A 362 -27.71 5.36 32.77
C LEU A 362 -27.12 3.95 32.78
N TYR A 363 -26.93 3.36 33.95
CA TYR A 363 -26.20 2.11 34.14
C TYR A 363 -26.91 1.12 35.08
N PRO A 364 -28.19 0.77 34.86
CA PRO A 364 -28.99 0.04 35.85
C PRO A 364 -28.37 -1.29 36.30
N ASN A 365 -27.71 -2.00 35.38
CA ASN A 365 -27.15 -3.33 35.62
C ASN A 365 -25.61 -3.37 35.70
N ASN A 366 -24.92 -2.21 35.63
CA ASN A 366 -23.46 -2.16 35.63
C ASN A 366 -22.91 -1.55 36.93
N TYR A 367 -22.98 -2.33 38.01
CA TYR A 367 -22.56 -1.91 39.35
C TYR A 367 -21.09 -1.48 39.42
N ALA A 368 -20.20 -2.10 38.64
CA ALA A 368 -18.79 -1.71 38.58
C ALA A 368 -18.63 -0.28 38.05
N GLN A 369 -19.29 0.05 36.95
CA GLN A 369 -19.28 1.42 36.41
C GLN A 369 -19.98 2.40 37.37
N GLN A 370 -21.08 2.00 38.00
CA GLN A 370 -21.75 2.83 39.01
C GLN A 370 -20.78 3.19 40.15
N ASN A 371 -20.07 2.21 40.70
CA ASN A 371 -19.12 2.44 41.80
C ASN A 371 -17.99 3.40 41.42
N ILE A 372 -17.49 3.29 40.19
CA ILE A 372 -16.47 4.22 39.66
C ILE A 372 -17.05 5.65 39.55
N LEU A 373 -18.29 5.79 39.09
CA LEU A 373 -18.91 7.09 38.83
C LEU A 373 -19.50 7.76 40.08
N LYS A 374 -19.92 7.01 41.09
CA LYS A 374 -20.42 7.55 42.37
C LYS A 374 -19.37 8.35 43.15
N GLN A 375 -18.09 8.14 42.82
CA GLN A 375 -16.96 8.92 43.36
C GLN A 375 -16.70 10.21 42.55
N LYS A 376 -17.45 10.43 41.47
CA LYS A 376 -17.33 11.57 40.56
C LYS A 376 -18.58 12.44 40.64
N ASP A 377 -18.51 13.62 40.03
CA ASP A 377 -19.60 14.58 40.02
C ASP A 377 -20.36 14.59 38.69
N LEU A 378 -21.43 15.39 38.64
CA LEU A 378 -22.25 15.54 37.46
C LEU A 378 -21.50 16.15 36.27
N THR A 379 -20.49 17.00 36.52
CA THR A 379 -19.59 17.53 35.46
C THR A 379 -18.86 16.38 34.77
N HIS A 380 -18.26 15.48 35.53
CA HIS A 380 -17.59 14.31 34.98
C HIS A 380 -18.55 13.46 34.14
N LEU A 381 -19.78 13.25 34.63
CA LEU A 381 -20.79 12.47 33.93
C LEU A 381 -21.13 13.08 32.55
N PHE A 382 -21.38 14.39 32.48
CA PHE A 382 -21.67 15.07 31.21
C PHE A 382 -20.46 15.07 30.27
N VAL A 383 -19.30 15.49 30.76
CA VAL A 383 -18.11 15.73 29.94
C VAL A 383 -17.48 14.40 29.50
N ASN A 384 -17.10 13.54 30.44
CA ASN A 384 -16.24 12.40 30.18
C ASN A 384 -17.00 11.12 29.79
N ASP A 385 -18.20 10.91 30.34
CA ASP A 385 -18.99 9.68 30.14
C ASP A 385 -20.03 9.79 29.02
N ILE A 386 -20.57 10.98 28.76
CA ILE A 386 -21.62 11.20 27.76
C ILE A 386 -21.07 11.88 26.51
N ILE A 387 -20.70 13.16 26.59
CA ILE A 387 -20.47 14.01 25.41
C ILE A 387 -19.15 13.66 24.71
N PHE A 388 -18.04 13.66 25.45
CA PHE A 388 -16.70 13.49 24.89
C PHE A 388 -16.17 12.05 24.93
N TYR A 389 -16.94 11.13 25.55
CA TYR A 389 -16.64 9.71 25.52
C TYR A 389 -16.43 9.20 24.09
N GLN A 390 -15.36 8.44 23.90
CA GLN A 390 -15.05 7.78 22.65
C GLN A 390 -14.60 6.35 22.94
N ARG A 391 -15.28 5.39 22.31
CA ARG A 391 -14.86 3.99 22.42
C ARG A 391 -13.43 3.84 21.88
N PRO A 392 -12.55 3.13 22.60
CA PRO A 392 -11.20 2.86 22.11
C PRO A 392 -11.28 2.04 20.80
N LEU A 393 -10.23 2.16 19.99
CA LEU A 393 -10.12 1.35 18.78
C LEU A 393 -10.09 -0.13 19.18
N LYS A 394 -10.94 -0.95 18.54
CA LYS A 394 -10.90 -2.41 18.75
C LYS A 394 -9.50 -2.92 18.41
N SER A 395 -8.94 -3.69 19.33
CA SER A 395 -7.67 -4.39 19.11
C SER A 395 -7.78 -5.26 17.85
N LYS A 396 -6.83 -5.08 16.93
CA LYS A 396 -6.68 -5.92 15.73
C LYS A 396 -5.64 -7.03 15.94
N LYS A 397 -5.31 -7.37 17.19
CA LYS A 397 -4.28 -8.39 17.52
C LYS A 397 -4.61 -9.78 16.96
N SER A 398 -5.88 -10.09 16.71
CA SER A 398 -6.29 -11.35 16.06
C SER A 398 -5.80 -11.47 14.61
N LEU A 399 -5.63 -10.34 13.91
CA LEU A 399 -5.13 -10.28 12.53
C LEU A 399 -3.60 -10.41 12.43
N ILE A 400 -2.89 -10.40 13.56
CA ILE A 400 -1.45 -10.65 13.58
C ILE A 400 -1.24 -12.12 13.29
N ASP A 401 -0.30 -12.42 12.40
CA ASP A 401 -0.02 -13.79 11.99
C ASP A 401 0.64 -14.61 13.12
N GLY A 402 0.54 -15.93 13.01
CA GLY A 402 1.21 -16.86 13.91
C GLY A 402 2.64 -17.16 13.49
N CYS A 403 3.54 -17.34 14.46
CA CYS A 403 4.90 -17.83 14.21
C CYS A 403 4.88 -19.25 13.66
N LYS A 404 5.73 -19.56 12.68
CA LYS A 404 5.84 -20.90 12.09
C LYS A 404 6.35 -21.98 13.04
N TYR A 405 7.13 -21.61 14.06
CA TYR A 405 7.81 -22.57 14.94
C TYR A 405 7.24 -22.68 16.35
N GLU A 406 6.51 -21.67 16.81
CA GLU A 406 6.12 -21.59 18.22
C GLU A 406 4.60 -21.57 18.37
N SER A 407 4.08 -22.52 19.14
CA SER A 407 2.69 -22.64 19.53
C SER A 407 2.55 -22.74 21.06
N ARG A 408 1.33 -22.55 21.55
CA ARG A 408 0.94 -22.80 22.94
C ARG A 408 -0.28 -23.71 22.95
N THR A 409 -0.31 -24.70 23.83
CA THR A 409 -1.46 -25.59 24.01
C THR A 409 -2.11 -25.26 25.35
N TYR A 410 -3.43 -25.13 25.37
CA TYR A 410 -4.21 -24.88 26.59
C TYR A 410 -5.59 -25.53 26.45
N LYS A 411 -6.27 -25.80 27.57
CA LYS A 411 -7.65 -26.31 27.56
C LYS A 411 -8.64 -25.17 27.32
N ASN A 412 -9.54 -25.32 26.34
CA ASN A 412 -10.62 -24.36 26.10
C ASN A 412 -11.69 -24.45 27.21
N ASN A 413 -12.71 -23.59 27.14
CA ASN A 413 -13.80 -23.56 28.11
C ASN A 413 -14.65 -24.86 28.12
N GLU A 414 -14.51 -25.69 27.09
CA GLU A 414 -15.18 -26.99 26.93
C GLU A 414 -14.28 -28.17 27.38
N GLY A 415 -13.07 -27.89 27.88
CA GLY A 415 -12.12 -28.91 28.36
C GLY A 415 -11.20 -29.51 27.29
N GLU A 416 -11.37 -29.15 26.02
CA GLU A 416 -10.58 -29.63 24.89
C GLU A 416 -9.20 -28.97 24.82
N LEU A 417 -8.17 -29.74 24.50
CA LEU A 417 -6.82 -29.22 24.28
C LEU A 417 -6.74 -28.52 22.92
N VAL A 418 -6.58 -27.20 22.94
CA VAL A 418 -6.44 -26.37 21.74
C VAL A 418 -5.02 -25.85 21.63
N THR A 419 -4.38 -26.11 20.48
CA THR A 419 -3.05 -25.57 20.14
C THR A 419 -3.19 -24.32 19.30
N ASN A 420 -2.59 -23.22 19.77
CA ASN A 420 -2.65 -21.92 19.11
C ASN A 420 -1.24 -21.36 18.81
N PRO A 421 -1.02 -20.76 17.62
CA PRO A 421 0.23 -20.04 17.32
C PRO A 421 0.57 -18.98 18.36
N ILE A 422 1.84 -18.87 18.72
CA ILE A 422 2.35 -17.63 19.32
C ILE A 422 2.44 -16.57 18.21
N LYS A 423 1.97 -15.35 18.49
CA LYS A 423 1.94 -14.26 17.50
C LYS A 423 3.35 -13.78 17.14
N VAL A 424 3.52 -13.32 15.89
CA VAL A 424 4.78 -12.75 15.40
C VAL A 424 5.12 -11.42 16.09
N ILE A 425 6.41 -11.16 16.24
CA ILE A 425 6.96 -9.98 16.92
C ILE A 425 6.89 -8.71 16.03
N PRO A 426 6.65 -7.52 16.61
CA PRO A 426 6.72 -6.26 15.86
C PRO A 426 8.14 -5.95 15.36
N LYS A 427 8.26 -5.35 14.17
CA LYS A 427 9.57 -4.97 13.62
C LYS A 427 10.27 -3.89 14.43
N SER A 428 9.54 -3.00 15.09
CA SER A 428 10.11 -1.97 15.96
C SER A 428 10.64 -2.52 17.29
N HIS A 429 10.34 -3.79 17.63
CA HIS A 429 10.79 -4.37 18.89
C HIS A 429 12.33 -4.48 18.93
N PRO A 430 12.99 -4.14 20.06
CA PRO A 430 14.45 -4.19 20.18
C PRO A 430 15.07 -5.54 19.75
N LEU A 431 14.54 -6.67 20.24
CA LEU A 431 14.96 -8.02 19.81
C LEU A 431 14.85 -8.27 18.30
N TYR A 432 13.83 -7.73 17.62
CA TYR A 432 13.73 -7.88 16.17
C TYR A 432 14.78 -7.03 15.45
N GLN A 433 15.00 -5.81 15.90
CA GLN A 433 16.03 -4.92 15.35
C GLN A 433 17.42 -5.57 15.47
N GLU A 434 17.72 -6.13 16.64
CA GLU A 434 18.93 -6.91 16.90
C GLU A 434 19.04 -8.12 15.95
N PHE A 435 18.02 -8.97 15.89
CA PHE A 435 17.99 -10.16 15.02
C PHE A 435 18.25 -9.81 13.55
N ARG A 436 17.55 -8.79 13.04
CA ARG A 436 17.69 -8.32 11.67
C ARG A 436 19.08 -7.70 11.44
N LEU A 437 19.67 -7.10 12.47
CA LEU A 437 21.00 -6.50 12.38
C LEU A 437 22.11 -7.56 12.33
N TRP A 438 22.03 -8.61 13.14
CA TRP A 438 22.93 -9.77 13.03
C TRP A 438 22.84 -10.43 11.65
N GLN A 439 21.63 -10.60 11.13
CA GLN A 439 21.43 -11.07 9.76
C GLN A 439 22.07 -10.13 8.73
N PHE A 440 22.00 -8.82 8.94
CA PHE A 440 22.59 -7.83 8.04
C PHE A 440 24.12 -7.92 8.05
N VAL A 441 24.74 -7.93 9.24
CA VAL A 441 26.20 -8.04 9.41
C VAL A 441 26.74 -9.31 8.76
N GLU A 442 26.10 -10.46 8.97
CA GLU A 442 26.57 -11.73 8.40
C GLU A 442 26.47 -11.79 6.87
N ASN A 443 25.52 -11.08 6.27
CA ASN A 443 25.30 -11.07 4.82
C ASN A 443 26.09 -9.97 4.08
N ILE A 444 26.80 -9.08 4.78
CA ILE A 444 27.64 -8.08 4.13
C ILE A 444 28.78 -8.77 3.39
N ARG A 445 28.97 -8.39 2.12
CA ARG A 445 30.17 -8.71 1.34
C ARG A 445 30.76 -7.45 0.75
N ILE A 446 32.07 -7.43 0.60
CA ILE A 446 32.88 -6.34 0.07
C ILE A 446 33.51 -6.84 -1.21
N TYR A 447 33.28 -6.12 -2.29
CA TYR A 447 33.81 -6.42 -3.61
C TYR A 447 34.77 -5.32 -4.04
N GLU A 448 35.90 -5.74 -4.61
CA GLU A 448 36.80 -4.88 -5.35
C GLU A 448 36.35 -4.85 -6.81
N LYS A 449 36.05 -3.65 -7.34
CA LYS A 449 35.44 -3.45 -8.66
C LYS A 449 36.33 -4.01 -9.78
N LYS A 450 37.64 -3.89 -9.64
CA LYS A 450 38.66 -4.39 -10.58
C LYS A 450 39.84 -4.95 -9.79
N LYS A 451 40.09 -6.27 -9.85
CA LYS A 451 41.25 -6.91 -9.21
C LYS A 451 41.98 -7.81 -10.22
N PHE A 452 43.31 -7.66 -10.31
CA PHE A 452 44.15 -8.55 -11.10
C PHE A 452 44.60 -9.75 -10.26
N ILE A 453 44.38 -10.96 -10.77
CA ILE A 453 44.90 -12.19 -10.16
C ILE A 453 45.67 -12.94 -11.25
N GLY A 454 47.00 -12.90 -11.17
CA GLY A 454 47.88 -13.22 -12.30
C GLY A 454 47.63 -12.26 -13.46
N ASP A 455 47.54 -12.80 -14.69
CA ASP A 455 47.29 -12.02 -15.91
C ASP A 455 45.80 -11.75 -16.18
N ARG A 456 44.91 -12.15 -15.27
CA ARG A 456 43.45 -12.08 -15.48
C ARG A 456 42.80 -11.01 -14.61
N LEU A 457 42.11 -10.08 -15.26
CA LEU A 457 41.27 -9.08 -14.61
C LEU A 457 39.93 -9.70 -14.19
N TYR A 458 39.63 -9.65 -12.91
CA TYR A 458 38.33 -9.99 -12.35
C TYR A 458 37.58 -8.71 -11.99
N THR A 459 36.32 -8.63 -12.39
CA THR A 459 35.40 -7.58 -11.97
C THR A 459 34.57 -8.05 -10.79
N ASP A 460 34.36 -7.19 -9.79
CA ASP A 460 33.62 -7.48 -8.57
C ASP A 460 34.15 -8.69 -7.78
N TYR A 461 35.46 -8.70 -7.52
CA TYR A 461 36.11 -9.77 -6.78
C TYR A 461 35.81 -9.67 -5.28
N ASP A 462 35.41 -10.78 -4.63
CA ASP A 462 35.06 -10.80 -3.21
C ASP A 462 36.31 -10.70 -2.33
N VAL A 463 36.47 -9.55 -1.68
CA VAL A 463 37.57 -9.25 -0.74
C VAL A 463 37.09 -9.23 0.71
N THR A 464 35.87 -9.69 0.98
CA THR A 464 35.33 -9.72 2.35
C THR A 464 36.27 -10.39 3.36
N PRO A 465 36.91 -11.55 3.05
CA PRO A 465 37.83 -12.18 4.00
C PRO A 465 39.04 -11.31 4.37
N GLU A 466 39.47 -10.40 3.49
CA GLU A 466 40.62 -9.51 3.75
C GLU A 466 40.25 -8.39 4.74
N TYR A 467 38.99 -7.94 4.74
CA TYR A 467 38.53 -6.77 5.49
C TYR A 467 37.60 -7.08 6.66
N LEU A 468 36.95 -8.26 6.69
CA LEU A 468 36.18 -8.79 7.82
C LEU A 468 36.66 -10.21 8.17
N PRO A 469 37.95 -10.40 8.51
CA PRO A 469 38.53 -11.73 8.73
C PRO A 469 38.03 -12.39 10.02
N THR A 470 37.73 -11.61 11.07
CA THR A 470 37.49 -12.13 12.42
C THR A 470 36.07 -11.89 12.92
N ILE A 471 35.67 -12.69 13.91
CA ILE A 471 34.41 -12.49 14.66
C ILE A 471 34.41 -11.11 15.35
N ASP A 472 35.53 -10.69 15.95
CA ASP A 472 35.60 -9.41 16.63
C ASP A 472 35.39 -8.21 15.69
N ALA A 473 35.91 -8.29 14.46
CA ALA A 473 35.66 -7.27 13.44
C ALA A 473 34.15 -7.14 13.12
N LYS A 474 33.43 -8.27 13.06
CA LYS A 474 31.97 -8.28 12.89
C LYS A 474 31.23 -7.73 14.10
N VAL A 475 31.72 -7.99 15.33
CA VAL A 475 31.13 -7.43 16.57
C VAL A 475 31.29 -5.92 16.63
N VAL A 476 32.46 -5.39 16.30
CA VAL A 476 32.68 -3.93 16.21
C VAL A 476 31.73 -3.29 15.19
N LEU A 477 31.54 -3.95 14.05
CA LEU A 477 30.60 -3.49 13.03
C LEU A 477 29.15 -3.49 13.55
N PHE A 478 28.75 -4.55 14.27
CA PHE A 478 27.44 -4.64 14.90
C PHE A 478 27.22 -3.51 15.92
N ASP A 479 28.17 -3.27 16.82
CA ASP A 479 28.11 -2.20 17.83
C ASP A 479 27.85 -0.85 17.17
N PHE A 480 28.64 -0.53 16.12
CA PHE A 480 28.49 0.71 15.39
C PHE A 480 27.11 0.81 14.73
N PHE A 481 26.64 -0.25 14.08
CA PHE A 481 25.33 -0.23 13.43
C PHE A 481 24.16 -0.16 14.40
N ASN A 482 24.30 -0.72 15.60
CA ASN A 482 23.24 -0.77 16.59
C ASN A 482 22.85 0.63 17.08
N ASP A 483 23.74 1.61 17.00
CA ASP A 483 23.48 3.00 17.39
C ASP A 483 23.03 3.91 16.22
N LYS A 484 22.92 3.36 15.00
CA LYS A 484 22.57 4.12 13.79
C LYS A 484 21.19 3.74 13.26
N GLU A 485 20.49 4.73 12.70
CA GLU A 485 19.17 4.53 12.08
C GLU A 485 19.28 3.86 10.71
N LYS A 486 20.28 4.26 9.92
CA LYS A 486 20.47 3.84 8.53
C LYS A 486 21.93 3.96 8.10
N ILE A 487 22.28 3.31 7.00
CA ILE A 487 23.63 3.35 6.42
C ILE A 487 23.62 3.42 4.90
N THR A 488 24.63 4.09 4.35
CA THR A 488 24.99 4.15 2.92
C THR A 488 26.33 3.42 2.68
N GLN A 489 26.61 3.03 1.44
CA GLN A 489 27.92 2.47 1.07
C GLN A 489 29.06 3.40 1.50
N ARG A 490 28.94 4.69 1.19
CA ARG A 490 29.91 5.72 1.59
C ARG A 490 30.23 5.68 3.07
N GLN A 491 29.19 5.67 3.90
CA GLN A 491 29.36 5.61 5.35
C GLN A 491 30.01 4.30 5.75
N PHE A 492 29.57 3.17 5.20
CA PHE A 492 30.13 1.85 5.50
C PHE A 492 31.63 1.75 5.17
N LEU A 493 32.04 2.15 3.96
CA LEU A 493 33.45 2.13 3.53
C LEU A 493 34.31 3.10 4.37
N ALA A 494 33.75 4.24 4.77
CA ALA A 494 34.45 5.18 5.66
C ALA A 494 34.75 4.59 7.06
N LEU A 495 33.95 3.65 7.56
CA LEU A 495 34.17 3.02 8.88
C LEU A 495 35.49 2.26 8.96
N TYR A 496 35.99 1.78 7.82
CA TYR A 496 37.26 1.07 7.76
C TYR A 496 38.46 1.94 8.08
N LYS A 497 38.35 3.26 7.86
CA LYS A 497 39.36 4.20 8.34
C LYS A 497 39.37 4.27 9.87
N ASP A 498 38.20 4.48 10.45
CA ASP A 498 38.06 4.83 11.87
C ASP A 498 38.25 3.63 12.81
N ASN A 499 37.95 2.41 12.34
CA ASN A 499 38.01 1.19 13.17
C ASN A 499 39.08 0.18 12.71
N PHE A 500 39.56 0.26 11.47
CA PHE A 500 40.44 -0.76 10.86
C PHE A 500 41.69 -0.16 10.17
N GLY A 501 41.94 1.15 10.30
CA GLY A 501 43.17 1.82 9.88
C GLY A 501 43.39 2.01 8.38
N LYS A 502 42.50 1.52 7.50
CA LYS A 502 42.59 1.68 6.04
C LYS A 502 41.28 2.19 5.46
N LYS A 503 41.31 3.33 4.76
CA LYS A 503 40.12 3.88 4.10
C LYS A 503 39.86 3.13 2.79
N LEU A 504 38.70 2.50 2.67
CA LEU A 504 38.21 1.98 1.40
C LEU A 504 37.61 3.13 0.58
N MET A 505 38.00 3.26 -0.69
CA MET A 505 37.48 4.28 -1.60
C MET A 505 36.35 3.70 -2.47
N GLU A 506 35.30 4.48 -2.70
CA GLU A 506 34.12 4.10 -3.49
C GLU A 506 34.46 3.78 -4.95
N ASP A 507 35.53 4.37 -5.48
CA ASP A 507 35.99 4.15 -6.85
C ASP A 507 36.48 2.71 -7.06
N ASN A 508 37.02 2.09 -6.01
CA ASN A 508 37.63 0.76 -6.07
C ASN A 508 36.77 -0.31 -5.40
N PHE A 509 35.95 0.05 -4.42
CA PHE A 509 35.21 -0.91 -3.61
C PHE A 509 33.71 -0.64 -3.61
N ARG A 510 32.94 -1.72 -3.58
CA ARG A 510 31.49 -1.67 -3.36
C ARG A 510 31.05 -2.81 -2.45
N TRP A 511 29.90 -2.66 -1.81
CA TRP A 511 29.27 -3.76 -1.09
C TRP A 511 28.34 -4.60 -1.99
N ASN A 512 27.82 -5.71 -1.48
CA ASN A 512 26.82 -6.54 -2.17
C ASN A 512 25.42 -5.92 -2.28
N TYR A 513 25.20 -4.76 -1.66
CA TYR A 513 23.96 -4.02 -1.70
C TYR A 513 24.02 -2.91 -2.76
N VAL A 514 22.89 -2.23 -3.03
CA VAL A 514 22.82 -1.16 -4.03
C VAL A 514 23.60 0.06 -3.50
N GLU A 515 24.60 0.55 -4.24
CA GLU A 515 25.58 1.55 -3.79
C GLU A 515 24.92 2.84 -3.26
N ASP A 516 23.97 3.38 -4.04
CA ASP A 516 23.30 4.64 -3.76
C ASP A 516 22.03 4.51 -2.89
N LYS A 517 21.78 3.33 -2.33
CA LYS A 517 20.60 3.06 -1.50
C LYS A 517 20.95 3.11 -0.03
N GLU A 518 20.09 3.76 0.75
CA GLU A 518 20.13 3.70 2.20
C GLU A 518 19.45 2.42 2.71
N TYR A 519 20.10 1.74 3.64
CA TYR A 519 19.58 0.55 4.29
C TYR A 519 19.30 0.81 5.77
N PRO A 520 18.14 0.37 6.29
CA PRO A 520 17.79 0.58 7.69
C PRO A 520 18.67 -0.27 8.61
N LEU A 521 19.19 0.35 9.66
CA LEU A 521 19.88 -0.27 10.78
C LEU A 521 18.93 -0.26 12.00
N ASN A 522 19.38 0.03 13.23
CA ASN A 522 18.51 -0.02 14.40
C ASN A 522 17.72 1.29 14.59
N GLU A 523 16.59 1.40 13.88
CA GLU A 523 15.72 2.58 13.90
C GLU A 523 15.20 2.92 15.31
N THR A 524 14.91 1.88 16.11
CA THR A 524 14.36 2.03 17.46
C THR A 524 15.38 2.64 18.42
N ARG A 525 16.59 2.07 18.49
CA ARG A 525 17.65 2.55 19.36
C ARG A 525 18.16 3.92 18.92
N ALA A 526 18.31 4.13 17.61
CA ALA A 526 18.71 5.42 17.06
C ALA A 526 17.71 6.54 17.40
N LEU A 527 16.40 6.25 17.39
CA LEU A 527 15.39 7.20 17.86
C LEU A 527 15.63 7.58 19.32
N TYR A 528 15.89 6.62 20.21
CA TYR A 528 16.15 6.89 21.63
C TYR A 528 17.39 7.75 21.81
N ILE A 529 18.50 7.38 21.18
CA ILE A 529 19.76 8.13 21.19
C ILE A 529 19.54 9.56 20.70
N SER A 530 18.74 9.76 19.64
CA SER A 530 18.44 11.09 19.11
C SER A 530 17.68 11.98 20.11
N LYS A 531 16.89 11.39 21.01
CA LYS A 531 16.14 12.10 22.05
C LYS A 531 17.03 12.39 23.25
N PHE A 532 17.81 11.42 23.71
CA PHE A 532 18.74 11.64 24.82
C PHE A 532 19.82 12.66 24.48
N ASN A 533 20.38 12.62 23.26
CA ASN A 533 21.43 13.56 22.84
C ASN A 533 21.00 15.04 22.81
N LYS A 534 19.70 15.35 22.92
CA LYS A 534 19.24 16.73 23.12
C LYS A 534 19.56 17.27 24.52
N HIS A 535 19.81 16.38 25.47
CA HIS A 535 20.09 16.70 26.87
C HIS A 535 21.49 16.19 27.21
N LYS A 536 22.50 17.08 27.04
CA LYS A 536 23.93 16.73 27.13
C LYS A 536 24.37 16.09 28.46
N TYR A 537 23.63 16.33 29.54
CA TYR A 537 23.94 15.84 30.88
C TYR A 537 23.46 14.40 31.16
N PHE A 538 22.70 13.81 30.25
CA PHE A 538 22.17 12.45 30.42
C PHE A 538 23.05 11.42 29.71
N ASP A 539 23.68 10.53 30.49
CA ASP A 539 24.42 9.42 29.91
C ASP A 539 23.49 8.30 29.44
N TRP A 540 23.16 8.34 28.16
CA TRP A 540 22.31 7.33 27.56
C TRP A 540 22.98 5.95 27.44
N ARG A 541 24.32 5.86 27.47
CA ARG A 541 25.03 4.58 27.28
C ARG A 541 24.84 3.65 28.45
N THR A 542 24.86 4.20 29.67
CA THR A 542 24.55 3.44 30.90
C THR A 542 23.06 3.18 31.05
N TYR A 543 22.21 4.12 30.59
CA TYR A 543 20.76 3.98 30.71
C TYR A 543 20.12 2.97 29.74
N LEU A 544 20.56 2.94 28.47
CA LEU A 544 19.97 2.09 27.41
C LEU A 544 20.39 0.62 27.53
N THR A 545 20.02 0.01 28.65
CA THR A 545 20.07 -1.44 28.86
C THR A 545 18.97 -2.15 28.08
N LYS A 546 19.13 -3.46 27.85
CA LYS A 546 18.11 -4.30 27.16
C LYS A 546 16.73 -4.19 27.83
N GLU A 547 16.70 -4.10 29.16
CA GLU A 547 15.46 -3.98 29.92
C GLU A 547 14.79 -2.61 29.72
N ASN A 548 15.56 -1.53 29.85
CA ASN A 548 15.04 -0.17 29.69
C ASN A 548 14.58 0.10 28.25
N GLU A 549 15.29 -0.43 27.25
CA GLU A 549 14.87 -0.35 25.85
C GLU A 549 13.51 -1.01 25.61
N ILE A 550 13.30 -2.20 26.18
CA ILE A 550 12.06 -2.95 26.04
C ILE A 550 10.92 -2.22 26.76
N LYS A 551 11.14 -1.74 28.00
CA LYS A 551 10.14 -0.97 28.75
C LYS A 551 9.73 0.31 28.00
N LEU A 552 10.72 1.08 27.56
CA LEU A 552 10.49 2.31 26.79
C LEU A 552 9.77 2.01 25.47
N TRP A 553 10.18 0.95 24.78
CA TRP A 553 9.51 0.48 23.57
C TRP A 553 8.05 0.12 23.84
N HIS A 554 7.75 -0.62 24.92
CA HIS A 554 6.39 -1.04 25.26
C HIS A 554 5.45 0.16 25.45
N LEU A 555 5.91 1.21 26.16
CA LEU A 555 5.14 2.45 26.33
C LEU A 555 4.89 3.15 25.00
N LEU A 556 5.96 3.36 24.22
CA LEU A 556 5.90 4.09 22.95
C LEU A 556 5.21 3.30 21.82
N TYR A 557 5.13 1.98 21.92
CA TYR A 557 4.45 1.12 20.95
C TYR A 557 2.97 0.92 21.29
N SER A 558 2.62 0.75 22.57
CA SER A 558 1.29 0.31 22.99
C SER A 558 0.29 1.46 23.11
N ILE A 559 0.73 2.61 23.60
CA ILE A 559 -0.16 3.74 23.91
C ILE A 559 -0.22 4.65 22.69
N SER A 560 -1.39 4.80 22.06
CA SER A 560 -1.60 5.73 20.93
C SER A 560 -2.15 7.09 21.35
N ASP A 561 -2.62 7.19 22.59
CA ASP A 561 -3.22 8.40 23.13
C ASP A 561 -2.15 9.35 23.70
N LYS A 562 -2.35 10.66 23.51
CA LYS A 562 -1.40 11.69 23.96
C LYS A 562 -1.43 11.91 25.48
N LYS A 563 -2.60 11.80 26.11
CA LYS A 563 -2.75 11.97 27.55
C LYS A 563 -2.34 10.71 28.28
N GLU A 564 -2.72 9.54 27.78
CA GLU A 564 -2.31 8.28 28.41
C GLU A 564 -0.79 8.08 28.38
N ILE A 565 -0.09 8.51 27.30
CA ILE A 565 1.38 8.39 27.26
C ILE A 565 2.04 9.37 28.23
N GLU A 566 1.47 10.56 28.40
CA GLU A 566 1.94 11.54 29.39
C GLU A 566 1.84 10.96 30.79
N GLN A 567 0.66 10.47 31.17
CA GLN A 567 0.46 9.80 32.46
C GLN A 567 1.37 8.58 32.62
N ALA A 568 1.57 7.77 31.58
CA ALA A 568 2.40 6.57 31.66
C ALA A 568 3.90 6.88 31.77
N LEU A 569 4.37 8.00 31.19
CA LEU A 569 5.75 8.49 31.35
C LEU A 569 5.95 9.19 32.70
N GLU A 570 4.89 9.77 33.27
CA GLU A 570 4.92 10.42 34.59
C GLU A 570 4.79 9.44 35.75
N ASN A 571 4.13 8.30 35.54
CA ASN A 571 3.90 7.30 36.58
C ASN A 571 5.23 6.72 37.09
N GLU A 572 5.52 6.94 38.36
CA GLU A 572 6.71 6.44 39.06
C GLU A 572 6.79 4.90 39.07
N ASN A 573 5.63 4.21 38.99
CA ASN A 573 5.56 2.76 38.88
C ASN A 573 6.10 2.21 37.54
N SER A 574 6.34 3.07 36.54
CA SER A 574 6.98 2.67 35.27
C SER A 574 8.45 2.28 35.45
N LYS A 575 9.09 2.62 36.59
CA LYS A 575 10.50 2.35 36.92
C LYS A 575 11.52 2.80 35.86
N LEU A 576 11.15 3.75 34.98
CA LEU A 576 12.04 4.26 33.93
C LEU A 576 12.95 5.39 34.43
N ASN A 577 12.65 6.04 35.56
CA ASN A 577 13.48 7.09 36.19
C ASN A 577 14.02 8.14 35.20
N LEU A 578 13.18 8.59 34.26
CA LEU A 578 13.56 9.60 33.26
C LEU A 578 13.34 11.03 33.80
N PRO A 579 14.32 11.95 33.61
CA PRO A 579 14.14 13.37 33.87
C PRO A 579 12.93 13.98 33.13
N LEU A 580 12.32 15.03 33.69
CA LEU A 580 11.13 15.69 33.15
C LEU A 580 11.33 16.16 31.70
N GLU A 581 12.50 16.71 31.41
CA GLU A 581 12.86 17.26 30.11
C GLU A 581 12.88 16.16 29.03
N ILE A 582 13.40 14.99 29.37
CA ILE A 582 13.45 13.83 28.49
C ILE A 582 12.05 13.25 28.28
N ARG A 583 11.21 13.19 29.32
CA ARG A 583 9.81 12.75 29.22
C ARG A 583 9.04 13.62 28.21
N GLN A 584 9.23 14.93 28.23
CA GLN A 584 8.64 15.85 27.25
C GLN A 584 9.10 15.60 25.81
N GLU A 585 10.36 15.18 25.61
CA GLU A 585 10.87 14.82 24.29
C GLU A 585 10.27 13.53 23.73
N PHE A 586 10.02 12.54 24.59
CA PHE A 586 9.34 11.30 24.24
C PHE A 586 7.84 11.49 24.01
N LYS A 587 7.18 12.42 24.72
CA LYS A 587 5.77 12.79 24.46
C LYS A 587 5.52 13.22 23.00
N LYS A 588 6.50 13.91 22.41
CA LYS A 588 6.44 14.40 21.01
C LYS A 588 6.76 13.32 19.97
N THR A 589 7.08 12.09 20.38
CA THR A 589 7.42 11.02 19.43
C THR A 589 6.18 10.44 18.76
N LYS A 590 6.32 10.11 17.47
CA LYS A 590 5.29 9.35 16.76
C LYS A 590 5.25 7.92 17.29
N PRO A 591 4.08 7.27 17.34
CA PRO A 591 4.01 5.84 17.63
C PRO A 591 4.81 5.05 16.60
N PHE A 592 5.44 3.98 17.07
CA PHE A 592 6.08 3.02 16.19
C PHE A 592 5.07 2.40 15.23
N LYS A 593 5.51 2.14 13.99
CA LYS A 593 4.70 1.47 12.97
C LYS A 593 4.33 0.05 13.45
N LYS A 594 3.07 -0.34 13.29
CA LYS A 594 2.56 -1.68 13.61
C LYS A 594 2.84 -2.66 12.48
N GLU A 595 4.13 -2.86 12.19
CA GLU A 595 4.63 -3.86 11.25
C GLU A 595 5.22 -5.05 12.02
N TYR A 596 5.18 -6.23 11.41
CA TYR A 596 5.58 -7.47 12.07
C TYR A 596 6.62 -8.25 11.24
N GLY A 597 7.46 -9.00 11.95
CA GLY A 597 8.38 -9.97 11.36
C GLY A 597 7.71 -11.31 11.04
N ALA A 598 8.51 -12.30 10.65
CA ALA A 598 8.04 -13.66 10.36
C ALA A 598 8.02 -14.59 11.60
N TYR A 599 8.71 -14.20 12.68
CA TYR A 599 8.93 -15.03 13.87
C TYR A 599 8.29 -14.41 15.10
N SER A 600 7.97 -15.22 16.12
CA SER A 600 7.60 -14.74 17.45
C SER A 600 8.82 -14.28 18.25
N GLU A 601 8.59 -13.57 19.33
CA GLU A 601 9.64 -13.20 20.28
C GLU A 601 10.38 -14.42 20.84
N LYS A 602 9.64 -15.49 21.18
CA LYS A 602 10.21 -16.75 21.67
C LYS A 602 11.13 -17.40 20.64
N ALA A 603 10.72 -17.41 19.37
CA ALA A 603 11.56 -17.94 18.29
C ALA A 603 12.80 -17.10 18.06
N ILE A 604 12.68 -15.77 18.03
CA ILE A 604 13.84 -14.88 17.87
C ILE A 604 14.86 -15.07 19.00
N LYS A 605 14.43 -15.22 20.26
CA LYS A 605 15.36 -15.48 21.37
C LYS A 605 16.19 -16.75 21.15
N LYS A 606 15.55 -17.83 20.69
CA LYS A 606 16.21 -19.10 20.36
C LYS A 606 17.12 -19.03 19.13
N LEU A 607 16.77 -18.21 18.13
CA LEU A 607 17.64 -18.01 16.97
C LEU A 607 18.87 -17.15 17.34
N LEU A 608 18.65 -16.12 18.17
CA LEU A 608 19.72 -15.22 18.62
C LEU A 608 20.80 -15.93 19.43
N SER A 609 20.49 -17.00 20.16
CA SER A 609 21.50 -17.76 20.92
C SER A 609 22.60 -18.36 20.02
N PHE A 610 22.31 -18.62 18.74
CA PHE A 610 23.30 -19.10 17.76
C PHE A 610 23.81 -18.01 16.82
N MET A 611 23.06 -16.93 16.62
CA MET A 611 23.44 -15.85 15.71
C MET A 611 24.40 -14.84 16.35
N ARG A 612 24.30 -14.63 17.66
CA ARG A 612 25.20 -13.74 18.40
C ARG A 612 26.61 -14.30 18.42
N MET A 613 27.61 -13.42 18.41
CA MET A 613 29.02 -13.78 18.33
C MET A 613 29.89 -12.89 19.23
N GLY A 614 31.12 -13.32 19.52
CA GLY A 614 32.06 -12.63 20.41
C GLY A 614 31.47 -12.35 21.79
N LYS A 615 31.57 -11.10 22.27
CA LYS A 615 31.03 -10.66 23.58
C LYS A 615 29.52 -10.83 23.77
N TYR A 616 28.77 -11.08 22.68
CA TYR A 616 27.32 -11.30 22.70
C TYR A 616 26.93 -12.78 22.72
N SER A 617 27.89 -13.70 22.59
CA SER A 617 27.62 -15.14 22.61
C SER A 617 26.95 -15.57 23.93
N GLU A 618 26.03 -16.53 23.83
CA GLU A 618 25.30 -17.08 24.97
C GLU A 618 25.68 -18.56 25.16
N ASN A 619 25.45 -19.09 26.36
CA ASN A 619 25.61 -20.53 26.57
C ASN A 619 24.53 -21.32 25.82
N ILE A 620 24.95 -22.26 24.97
CA ILE A 620 24.07 -23.20 24.27
C ILE A 620 24.15 -24.59 24.92
N SER A 621 23.02 -25.32 24.90
CA SER A 621 22.92 -26.69 25.40
C SER A 621 23.90 -27.63 24.69
N GLN A 622 24.38 -28.65 25.41
CA GLN A 622 25.27 -29.68 24.86
C GLN A 622 24.61 -30.45 23.70
N GLU A 623 23.29 -30.67 23.76
CA GLU A 623 22.51 -31.30 22.68
C GLU A 623 22.73 -30.59 21.33
N TYR A 624 22.66 -29.26 21.30
CA TYR A 624 22.83 -28.48 20.07
C TYR A 624 24.28 -28.45 19.59
N LYS A 625 25.25 -28.48 20.52
CA LYS A 625 26.67 -28.63 20.17
C LYS A 625 26.89 -29.98 19.49
N ASN A 626 26.39 -31.07 20.06
CA ASN A 626 26.50 -32.41 19.48
C ASN A 626 25.88 -32.47 18.08
N ARG A 627 24.75 -31.79 17.85
CA ARG A 627 24.12 -31.70 16.52
C ARG A 627 25.00 -30.97 15.50
N ILE A 628 25.67 -29.89 15.90
CA ILE A 628 26.62 -29.17 15.04
C ILE A 628 27.84 -30.08 14.76
N ASP A 629 28.32 -30.78 15.77
CA ASP A 629 29.47 -31.68 15.66
C ASP A 629 29.21 -32.81 14.66
N ASP A 630 28.03 -33.42 14.69
CA ASP A 630 27.63 -34.44 13.73
C ASP A 630 27.59 -33.90 12.28
N ILE A 631 27.06 -32.69 12.07
CA ILE A 631 27.06 -32.03 10.75
C ILE A 631 28.49 -31.90 10.21
N PHE A 632 29.42 -31.42 11.04
CA PHE A 632 30.81 -31.20 10.62
C PHE A 632 31.55 -32.53 10.42
N LEU A 633 31.33 -33.53 11.28
CA LEU A 633 31.91 -34.87 11.11
C LEU A 633 31.55 -35.50 9.74
N ARG A 634 30.28 -35.35 9.32
CA ARG A 634 29.82 -35.82 8.00
C ARG A 634 30.46 -35.04 6.86
N LEU A 635 30.62 -33.73 7.02
CA LEU A 635 31.27 -32.89 6.01
C LEU A 635 32.77 -33.17 5.88
N ASP A 636 33.45 -33.45 7.00
CA ASP A 636 34.86 -33.82 7.03
C ASP A 636 35.09 -35.14 6.27
N THR A 637 34.17 -36.10 6.42
CA THR A 637 34.20 -37.39 5.70
C THR A 637 34.24 -37.21 4.17
N ILE A 638 33.53 -36.20 3.65
CA ILE A 638 33.53 -35.86 2.22
C ILE A 638 34.50 -34.72 1.85
N LYS A 639 35.38 -34.33 2.77
CA LYS A 639 36.32 -33.19 2.61
C LYS A 639 35.62 -31.90 2.17
N HIS A 640 34.41 -31.64 2.68
CA HIS A 640 33.55 -30.53 2.28
C HIS A 640 33.32 -30.42 0.74
N ASN A 641 33.20 -31.55 0.03
CA ASN A 641 32.84 -31.53 -1.38
C ASN A 641 31.31 -31.38 -1.58
N LYS A 642 30.87 -30.23 -2.12
CA LYS A 642 29.45 -29.90 -2.35
C LYS A 642 28.69 -30.87 -3.26
N GLU A 643 29.38 -31.59 -4.15
CA GLU A 643 28.76 -32.53 -5.09
C GLU A 643 28.48 -33.89 -4.44
N LYS A 644 29.30 -34.27 -3.47
CA LYS A 644 29.21 -35.54 -2.72
C LYS A 644 28.33 -35.49 -1.48
N VAL A 645 27.73 -34.34 -1.18
CA VAL A 645 26.85 -34.17 -0.02
C VAL A 645 25.68 -35.18 0.00
N GLY A 646 25.26 -35.69 -1.16
CA GLY A 646 24.23 -36.72 -1.23
C GLY A 646 24.64 -38.09 -0.69
N GLU A 647 25.94 -38.36 -0.51
CA GLU A 647 26.47 -39.63 0.00
C GLU A 647 26.43 -39.73 1.54
N VAL A 648 26.36 -38.58 2.23
CA VAL A 648 26.37 -38.47 3.70
C VAL A 648 25.10 -37.81 4.27
N ALA A 649 24.14 -37.52 3.40
CA ALA A 649 22.84 -37.01 3.79
C ALA A 649 21.90 -38.18 4.13
N ASP A 650 21.07 -37.98 5.14
CA ASP A 650 20.02 -38.91 5.57
C ASP A 650 18.75 -38.13 5.96
N ASP A 651 17.78 -38.84 6.53
CA ASP A 651 16.50 -38.29 6.96
C ASP A 651 16.66 -37.28 8.11
N ASP A 652 17.70 -37.44 8.93
CA ASP A 652 18.01 -36.57 10.08
C ASP A 652 18.79 -35.29 9.68
N ILE A 653 19.61 -35.35 8.61
CA ILE A 653 20.39 -34.24 8.06
C ILE A 653 20.30 -34.20 6.54
N THR A 654 19.40 -33.34 6.06
CA THR A 654 19.14 -33.17 4.62
C THR A 654 20.35 -32.67 3.83
N LYS A 655 20.40 -33.04 2.55
CA LYS A 655 21.42 -32.58 1.58
C LYS A 655 21.53 -31.05 1.50
N GLY A 656 20.40 -30.35 1.60
CA GLY A 656 20.35 -28.89 1.58
C GLY A 656 21.05 -28.27 2.78
N MET A 657 20.87 -28.88 3.96
CA MET A 657 21.48 -28.45 5.21
C MET A 657 22.99 -28.63 5.19
N LEU A 658 23.49 -29.82 4.88
CA LEU A 658 24.93 -30.10 4.77
C LEU A 658 25.61 -29.16 3.77
N LYS A 659 24.97 -28.92 2.61
CA LYS A 659 25.48 -27.98 1.61
C LYS A 659 25.63 -26.55 2.14
N SER A 660 24.81 -26.14 3.12
CA SER A 660 24.87 -24.80 3.71
C SER A 660 26.06 -24.57 4.64
N PHE A 661 26.58 -25.64 5.26
CA PHE A 661 27.78 -25.64 6.12
C PHE A 661 29.07 -25.99 5.36
N CYS A 662 28.94 -26.33 4.09
CA CYS A 662 30.05 -26.78 3.26
C CYS A 662 31.04 -25.63 2.94
N GLY A 663 32.31 -25.79 3.32
CA GLY A 663 33.36 -24.78 3.17
C GLY A 663 33.43 -23.75 4.30
N TYR A 664 32.80 -24.03 5.45
CA TYR A 664 32.92 -23.25 6.68
C TYR A 664 33.78 -24.02 7.69
N GLU A 665 34.44 -23.30 8.59
CA GLU A 665 35.03 -23.90 9.78
C GLU A 665 33.95 -24.24 10.82
N LYS A 666 34.26 -25.18 11.71
CA LYS A 666 33.36 -25.58 12.80
C LYS A 666 33.14 -24.40 13.75
N ILE A 667 31.94 -23.82 13.69
CA ILE A 667 31.52 -22.70 14.53
C ILE A 667 30.20 -23.01 15.23
N TYR A 668 30.11 -22.64 16.52
CA TYR A 668 28.89 -22.78 17.32
C TYR A 668 28.02 -21.52 17.31
N PHE A 669 28.61 -20.39 16.94
CA PHE A 669 28.05 -19.05 17.03
C PHE A 669 28.25 -18.29 15.71
N GLY A 670 27.45 -17.26 15.46
CA GLY A 670 27.44 -16.54 14.18
C GLY A 670 26.79 -17.32 13.04
N LEU A 671 25.94 -18.30 13.35
CA LEU A 671 25.22 -19.08 12.35
C LEU A 671 24.25 -18.20 11.55
N LYS A 672 24.09 -18.48 10.26
CA LYS A 672 23.04 -17.85 9.46
C LYS A 672 21.67 -18.25 10.00
N VAL A 673 20.65 -17.42 9.75
CA VAL A 673 19.27 -17.68 10.18
C VAL A 673 18.83 -19.10 9.84
N HIS A 674 19.12 -19.56 8.62
CA HIS A 674 18.68 -20.88 8.18
C HIS A 674 19.36 -22.06 8.89
N GLN A 675 20.62 -21.86 9.25
CA GLN A 675 21.42 -22.80 10.00
C GLN A 675 20.90 -22.87 11.44
N ALA A 676 20.68 -21.71 12.08
CA ALA A 676 20.14 -21.62 13.44
C ALA A 676 18.72 -22.21 13.55
N GLU A 677 17.87 -21.98 12.54
CA GLU A 677 16.53 -22.59 12.48
C GLU A 677 16.60 -24.11 12.48
N TYR A 678 17.50 -24.69 11.67
CA TYR A 678 17.67 -26.12 11.62
C TYR A 678 18.21 -26.70 12.92
N ILE A 679 19.27 -26.11 13.49
CA ILE A 679 19.87 -26.61 14.72
C ILE A 679 18.84 -26.67 15.84
N PHE A 680 18.04 -25.62 15.99
CA PHE A 680 17.08 -25.53 17.09
C PHE A 680 15.77 -26.28 16.81
N TYR A 681 15.19 -26.15 15.61
CA TYR A 681 13.85 -26.69 15.31
C TYR A 681 13.87 -27.97 14.46
N GLY A 682 15.03 -28.38 13.96
CA GLY A 682 15.18 -29.47 13.00
C GLY A 682 14.72 -29.16 11.58
N LYS A 683 14.28 -27.92 11.30
CA LYS A 683 13.65 -27.55 10.03
C LYS A 683 13.88 -26.09 9.66
N HIS A 684 13.90 -25.80 8.35
CA HIS A 684 14.16 -24.46 7.81
C HIS A 684 13.10 -23.96 6.80
N ALA A 685 12.53 -24.86 5.99
CA ALA A 685 11.61 -24.52 4.90
C ALA A 685 10.29 -25.33 4.89
N GLU A 686 10.12 -26.23 5.85
CA GLU A 686 8.95 -27.13 5.92
C GLU A 686 7.70 -26.38 6.38
N THR A 687 6.55 -26.89 5.95
CA THR A 687 5.26 -26.26 6.27
C THR A 687 4.90 -26.48 7.73
N ARG A 688 4.20 -25.49 8.29
CA ARG A 688 3.80 -25.46 9.69
C ARG A 688 2.89 -26.62 10.10
N ASP A 689 1.92 -26.93 9.25
CA ASP A 689 0.95 -28.00 9.40
C ASP A 689 1.03 -28.84 8.13
N ILE A 690 1.62 -30.03 8.22
CA ILE A 690 1.59 -31.00 7.12
C ILE A 690 0.29 -31.77 7.28
N ASN A 691 -0.72 -31.37 6.51
CA ASN A 691 -1.99 -32.09 6.45
C ASN A 691 -1.96 -33.03 5.25
N ILE A 692 -2.39 -34.27 5.45
CA ILE A 692 -2.58 -35.24 4.38
C ILE A 692 -4.09 -35.51 4.29
N TRP A 693 -4.67 -35.26 3.13
CA TRP A 693 -6.06 -35.54 2.82
C TRP A 693 -6.12 -36.80 1.97
N LYS A 694 -6.45 -37.93 2.59
CA LYS A 694 -6.61 -39.23 1.94
C LYS A 694 -8.04 -39.44 1.43
N THR A 695 -9.02 -38.68 1.93
CA THR A 695 -10.45 -38.77 1.53
C THR A 695 -11.07 -37.42 1.15
N PRO A 696 -12.13 -37.41 0.30
CA PRO A 696 -12.84 -36.18 -0.04
C PRO A 696 -13.59 -35.53 1.14
N GLU A 697 -13.92 -36.28 2.21
CA GLU A 697 -14.56 -35.77 3.43
C GLU A 697 -13.61 -34.84 4.21
N GLN A 698 -12.31 -35.16 4.27
CA GLN A 698 -11.31 -34.32 4.93
C GLN A 698 -11.17 -32.96 4.22
N LEU A 699 -11.22 -32.96 2.88
CA LEU A 699 -11.27 -31.74 2.08
C LEU A 699 -12.56 -30.95 2.33
N GLU A 700 -13.70 -31.63 2.51
CA GLU A 700 -14.96 -30.98 2.83
C GLU A 700 -14.96 -30.29 4.21
N ASN A 701 -14.37 -30.93 5.22
CA ASN A 701 -14.21 -30.34 6.55
C ASN A 701 -13.35 -29.08 6.49
N TYR A 702 -12.24 -29.11 5.74
CA TYR A 702 -11.43 -27.92 5.52
C TYR A 702 -12.24 -26.77 4.88
N ILE A 703 -13.07 -27.07 3.86
CA ILE A 703 -13.92 -26.07 3.22
C ILE A 703 -14.96 -25.49 4.20
N LYS A 704 -15.54 -26.31 5.09
CA LYS A 704 -16.50 -25.87 6.11
C LYS A 704 -15.84 -25.00 7.20
N GLU A 705 -14.62 -25.34 7.60
CA GLU A 705 -13.83 -24.59 8.57
C GLU A 705 -13.18 -23.32 7.98
N PHE A 706 -13.16 -23.21 6.65
CA PHE A 706 -12.55 -22.09 5.94
C PHE A 706 -13.24 -20.77 6.33
N LYS A 707 -12.57 -19.99 7.18
CA LYS A 707 -13.10 -18.72 7.67
C LYS A 707 -13.24 -17.72 6.54
N GLN A 708 -14.48 -17.25 6.33
CA GLN A 708 -14.77 -16.20 5.36
C GLN A 708 -13.95 -14.93 5.68
N HIS A 709 -13.37 -14.31 4.65
CA HIS A 709 -12.47 -13.15 4.76
C HIS A 709 -11.13 -13.43 5.44
N SER A 710 -10.69 -14.69 5.47
CA SER A 710 -9.34 -15.04 5.88
C SER A 710 -8.30 -14.54 4.88
N LEU A 711 -8.67 -14.41 3.60
CA LEU A 711 -7.83 -13.82 2.57
C LEU A 711 -8.19 -12.35 2.34
N ARG A 712 -7.18 -11.56 1.97
CA ARG A 712 -7.34 -10.10 1.77
C ARG A 712 -8.20 -9.74 0.55
N ASN A 713 -8.39 -10.68 -0.38
CA ASN A 713 -9.17 -10.48 -1.60
C ASN A 713 -10.32 -11.51 -1.65
N PRO A 714 -11.59 -11.07 -1.55
CA PRO A 714 -12.73 -11.98 -1.52
C PRO A 714 -12.93 -12.74 -2.85
N ILE A 715 -12.53 -12.18 -3.99
CA ILE A 715 -12.61 -12.86 -5.29
C ILE A 715 -11.63 -14.04 -5.32
N VAL A 716 -10.41 -13.82 -4.82
CA VAL A 716 -9.40 -14.88 -4.70
C VAL A 716 -9.90 -15.99 -3.77
N GLU A 717 -10.52 -15.63 -2.64
CA GLU A 717 -11.12 -16.57 -1.71
C GLU A 717 -12.22 -17.43 -2.36
N GLN A 718 -13.08 -16.80 -3.14
CA GLN A 718 -14.14 -17.48 -3.89
C GLN A 718 -13.57 -18.44 -4.93
N VAL A 719 -12.58 -18.02 -5.73
CA VAL A 719 -11.93 -18.89 -6.72
C VAL A 719 -11.25 -20.09 -6.05
N ILE A 720 -10.55 -19.88 -4.93
CA ILE A 720 -9.89 -20.97 -4.19
C ILE A 720 -10.91 -21.97 -3.67
N THR A 721 -11.97 -21.51 -3.00
CA THR A 721 -13.00 -22.39 -2.43
C THR A 721 -13.77 -23.14 -3.50
N GLU A 722 -14.12 -22.50 -4.62
CA GLU A 722 -14.73 -23.17 -5.77
C GLU A 722 -13.78 -24.18 -6.42
N THR A 723 -12.48 -23.89 -6.51
CA THR A 723 -11.49 -24.85 -7.03
C THR A 723 -11.45 -26.11 -6.18
N LEU A 724 -11.42 -25.97 -4.84
CA LEU A 724 -11.44 -27.12 -3.94
C LEU A 724 -12.74 -27.92 -4.03
N ARG A 725 -13.89 -27.26 -4.21
CA ARG A 725 -15.17 -27.93 -4.43
C ARG A 725 -15.15 -28.74 -5.73
N VAL A 726 -14.66 -28.16 -6.83
CA VAL A 726 -14.51 -28.86 -8.12
C VAL A 726 -13.62 -30.10 -7.97
N VAL A 727 -12.45 -29.97 -7.31
CA VAL A 727 -11.55 -31.11 -7.07
C VAL A 727 -12.22 -32.19 -6.22
N LYS A 728 -12.92 -31.80 -5.16
CA LYS A 728 -13.70 -32.72 -4.30
C LYS A 728 -14.76 -33.47 -5.10
N ASP A 729 -15.52 -32.77 -5.92
CA ASP A 729 -16.63 -33.36 -6.67
C ASP A 729 -16.11 -34.31 -7.78
N ILE A 730 -14.99 -33.97 -8.42
CA ILE A 730 -14.28 -34.87 -9.35
C ILE A 730 -13.84 -36.13 -8.61
N TRP A 731 -13.28 -35.99 -7.41
CA TRP A 731 -12.85 -37.13 -6.59
C TRP A 731 -14.03 -38.03 -6.21
N LYS A 732 -15.16 -37.45 -5.76
CA LYS A 732 -16.37 -38.22 -5.43
C LYS A 732 -16.96 -38.92 -6.66
N HIS A 733 -17.09 -38.22 -7.78
CA HIS A 733 -17.74 -38.74 -8.98
C HIS A 733 -16.90 -39.78 -9.73
N TYR A 734 -15.65 -39.45 -10.08
CA TYR A 734 -14.77 -40.34 -10.85
C TYR A 734 -13.99 -41.33 -9.98
N GLY A 735 -13.69 -40.94 -8.73
CA GLY A 735 -13.01 -41.79 -7.77
C GLY A 735 -13.92 -42.65 -6.91
N LYS A 736 -15.24 -42.43 -6.93
CA LYS A 736 -16.23 -43.11 -6.07
C LYS A 736 -15.85 -43.06 -4.58
N GLY A 737 -15.16 -41.99 -4.16
CA GLY A 737 -14.67 -41.83 -2.79
C GLY A 737 -13.45 -42.69 -2.41
N LYS A 738 -12.81 -43.38 -3.37
CA LYS A 738 -11.61 -44.17 -3.10
C LYS A 738 -10.49 -43.30 -2.53
N GLU A 739 -9.82 -43.81 -1.51
CA GLU A 739 -8.63 -43.17 -0.93
C GLU A 739 -7.55 -42.94 -1.98
N SER A 740 -6.87 -41.79 -1.89
CA SER A 740 -5.75 -41.40 -2.76
C SER A 740 -6.01 -41.63 -4.25
N PHE A 741 -7.12 -41.08 -4.76
CA PHE A 741 -7.56 -41.34 -6.14
C PHE A 741 -6.66 -40.75 -7.23
N PHE A 742 -6.06 -39.58 -6.96
CA PHE A 742 -5.22 -38.86 -7.92
C PHE A 742 -3.76 -39.26 -7.73
N ASP A 743 -3.04 -39.51 -8.84
CA ASP A 743 -1.60 -39.74 -8.79
C ASP A 743 -0.82 -38.43 -8.95
N GLU A 744 -1.29 -37.53 -9.83
CA GLU A 744 -0.69 -36.19 -10.04
C GLU A 744 -1.78 -35.13 -10.26
N ILE A 745 -1.52 -33.89 -9.83
CA ILE A 745 -2.37 -32.73 -10.12
C ILE A 745 -1.51 -31.65 -10.78
N HIS A 746 -1.91 -31.23 -11.97
CA HIS A 746 -1.22 -30.22 -12.76
C HIS A 746 -2.00 -28.91 -12.72
N VAL A 747 -1.31 -27.80 -12.46
CA VAL A 747 -1.95 -26.47 -12.36
C VAL A 747 -1.24 -25.47 -13.24
N GLU A 748 -1.99 -24.69 -14.01
CA GLU A 748 -1.45 -23.57 -14.77
C GLU A 748 -1.02 -22.40 -13.86
N LEU A 749 0.20 -21.91 -14.07
CA LEU A 749 0.77 -20.73 -13.42
C LEU A 749 0.59 -19.50 -14.31
N GLY A 750 0.09 -18.42 -13.71
CA GLY A 750 0.24 -17.05 -14.25
C GLY A 750 1.68 -16.50 -14.19
N ARG A 751 2.70 -17.33 -14.47
CA ARG A 751 4.13 -16.94 -14.49
C ARG A 751 4.73 -17.14 -15.88
N ASP A 752 5.63 -16.24 -16.24
CA ASP A 752 6.45 -16.35 -17.45
C ASP A 752 7.56 -17.41 -17.29
N MET A 753 8.03 -17.97 -18.40
CA MET A 753 9.20 -18.86 -18.41
C MET A 753 10.47 -18.15 -17.95
N LYS A 754 11.47 -18.92 -17.53
CA LYS A 754 12.78 -18.37 -17.15
C LYS A 754 13.39 -17.60 -18.33
N ASN A 755 13.64 -16.31 -18.13
CA ASN A 755 14.25 -15.46 -19.14
C ASN A 755 15.75 -15.82 -19.35
N PRO A 756 16.26 -15.76 -20.60
CA PRO A 756 17.67 -15.92 -20.93
C PRO A 756 18.60 -15.06 -20.06
N LYS A 757 19.86 -15.48 -19.89
CA LYS A 757 20.88 -14.73 -19.13
C LYS A 757 21.00 -13.28 -19.61
N ASN A 758 21.16 -13.07 -20.92
CA ASN A 758 21.29 -11.73 -21.51
C ASN A 758 20.03 -10.86 -21.29
N ILE A 759 18.84 -11.46 -21.32
CA ILE A 759 17.59 -10.73 -21.04
C ILE A 759 17.50 -10.39 -19.55
N ARG A 760 17.88 -11.30 -18.65
CA ARG A 760 17.97 -11.02 -17.20
C ARG A 760 18.99 -9.94 -16.89
N GLU A 761 20.15 -9.97 -17.53
CA GLU A 761 21.17 -8.93 -17.42
C GLU A 761 20.66 -7.60 -17.95
N ARG A 762 20.00 -7.56 -19.12
CA ARG A 762 19.37 -6.35 -19.65
C ARG A 762 18.26 -5.84 -18.73
N MET A 763 17.44 -6.70 -18.15
CA MET A 763 16.42 -6.32 -17.16
C MET A 763 17.06 -5.75 -15.90
N THR A 764 18.11 -6.38 -15.37
CA THR A 764 18.86 -5.88 -14.21
C THR A 764 19.52 -4.54 -14.55
N LYS A 765 20.21 -4.42 -15.68
CA LYS A 765 20.79 -3.15 -16.19
C LYS A 765 19.70 -2.09 -16.32
N ASN A 766 18.53 -2.40 -16.89
CA ASN A 766 17.40 -1.47 -16.96
C ASN A 766 16.85 -1.07 -15.59
N ILE A 767 16.77 -1.99 -14.62
CA ILE A 767 16.33 -1.70 -13.25
C ILE A 767 17.35 -0.78 -12.56
N VAL A 768 18.64 -1.09 -12.68
CA VAL A 768 19.74 -0.28 -12.14
C VAL A 768 19.75 1.10 -12.80
N ASN A 769 19.68 1.18 -14.14
CA ASN A 769 19.58 2.45 -14.87
C ASN A 769 18.36 3.25 -14.40
N ASN A 770 17.18 2.64 -14.28
CA ASN A 770 16.00 3.32 -13.75
C ASN A 770 16.18 3.83 -12.32
N GLN A 771 16.89 3.08 -11.46
CA GLN A 771 17.22 3.49 -10.10
C GLN A 771 18.21 4.66 -10.10
N ASN A 772 19.27 4.59 -10.90
CA ASN A 772 20.28 5.63 -11.07
C ASN A 772 19.65 6.90 -11.65
N THR A 773 18.82 6.80 -12.69
CA THR A 773 18.04 7.92 -13.23
C THR A 773 17.13 8.53 -12.16
N ASN A 774 16.43 7.72 -11.35
CA ASN A 774 15.63 8.23 -10.23
C ASN A 774 16.50 8.98 -9.21
N GLN A 775 17.70 8.50 -8.91
CA GLN A 775 18.63 9.14 -7.97
C GLN A 775 19.22 10.43 -8.54
N ARG A 776 19.65 10.44 -9.81
CA ARG A 776 20.09 11.64 -10.52
C ARG A 776 18.99 12.71 -10.51
N ILE A 777 17.75 12.33 -10.81
CA ILE A 777 16.59 13.23 -10.71
C ILE A 777 16.40 13.72 -9.27
N ARG A 778 16.57 12.86 -8.26
CA ARG A 778 16.50 13.31 -6.85
C ARG A 778 17.57 14.34 -6.51
N ILE A 779 18.81 14.14 -6.96
CA ILE A 779 19.93 15.05 -6.71
C ILE A 779 19.65 16.40 -7.34
N LEU A 780 19.25 16.41 -8.62
CA LEU A 780 18.92 17.63 -9.35
C LEU A 780 17.71 18.36 -8.77
N LEU A 781 16.62 17.66 -8.44
CA LEU A 781 15.46 18.28 -7.76
C LEU A 781 15.82 18.81 -6.37
N ARG A 782 16.80 18.20 -5.69
CA ARG A 782 17.33 18.69 -4.42
C ARG A 782 18.16 19.97 -4.62
N GLU A 783 18.97 20.06 -5.68
CA GLU A 783 19.67 21.29 -6.06
C GLU A 783 18.70 22.42 -6.39
N PHE A 784 17.68 22.15 -7.21
CA PHE A 784 16.64 23.12 -7.52
C PHE A 784 15.84 23.59 -6.30
N LYS A 785 15.64 22.71 -5.29
CA LYS A 785 14.97 23.11 -4.05
C LYS A 785 15.84 23.92 -3.10
N ASN A 786 17.16 23.85 -3.23
CA ASN A 786 18.12 24.55 -2.38
C ASN A 786 18.46 25.95 -2.90
N GLN A 787 18.43 26.15 -4.21
CA GLN A 787 18.42 27.48 -4.81
C GLN A 787 17.00 28.01 -4.66
N ASN A 788 16.77 29.03 -3.84
CA ASN A 788 15.46 29.67 -3.70
C ASN A 788 14.93 30.07 -5.09
N VAL A 789 13.99 29.31 -5.66
CA VAL A 789 13.42 29.59 -6.98
C VAL A 789 12.46 30.77 -6.89
N GLU A 790 13.04 31.96 -6.83
CA GLU A 790 12.48 33.17 -7.43
C GLU A 790 13.34 33.44 -8.67
N GLY A 791 12.76 33.21 -9.85
CA GLY A 791 13.44 33.42 -11.12
C GLY A 791 14.30 32.24 -11.57
N VAL A 792 13.68 31.20 -12.14
CA VAL A 792 14.34 30.49 -13.24
C VAL A 792 14.46 31.52 -14.36
N ILE A 793 15.65 32.09 -14.58
CA ILE A 793 15.90 32.95 -15.73
C ILE A 793 15.90 32.01 -16.94
N PRO A 794 14.93 32.12 -17.86
CA PRO A 794 14.80 31.17 -18.98
C PRO A 794 16.03 31.11 -19.89
N GLU A 795 16.96 32.07 -19.77
CA GLU A 795 18.10 32.30 -20.66
C GLU A 795 19.48 32.27 -19.96
N SER A 796 19.59 31.70 -18.75
CA SER A 796 20.93 31.54 -18.12
C SER A 796 21.75 30.48 -18.88
N PRO A 797 22.85 30.86 -19.58
CA PRO A 797 23.59 29.92 -20.44
C PRO A 797 24.19 28.77 -19.65
N ASN A 798 24.73 29.06 -18.46
CA ASN A 798 25.39 28.07 -17.59
C ASN A 798 24.39 27.08 -16.96
N GLN A 799 23.12 27.46 -16.79
CA GLN A 799 22.06 26.55 -16.33
C GLN A 799 21.45 25.76 -17.49
N GLN A 800 21.26 26.39 -18.66
CA GLN A 800 20.82 25.72 -19.88
C GLN A 800 21.85 24.69 -20.37
N GLU A 801 23.15 24.98 -20.23
CA GLU A 801 24.23 24.09 -20.62
C GLU A 801 24.35 22.91 -19.66
N LYS A 802 24.18 23.12 -18.34
CA LYS A 802 24.03 22.02 -17.36
C LYS A 802 22.78 21.17 -17.58
N LEU A 803 21.65 21.80 -17.94
CA LEU A 803 20.41 21.10 -18.30
C LEU A 803 20.59 20.31 -19.59
N ARG A 804 21.18 20.91 -20.63
CA ARG A 804 21.39 20.31 -21.95
C ARG A 804 22.38 19.14 -21.92
N ILE A 805 23.55 19.30 -21.28
CA ILE A 805 24.53 18.21 -21.09
C ILE A 805 23.88 17.03 -20.36
N PHE A 806 23.03 17.33 -19.37
CA PHE A 806 22.33 16.33 -18.56
C PHE A 806 21.11 15.70 -19.26
N GLU A 807 20.42 16.44 -20.11
CA GLU A 807 19.30 16.00 -20.94
C GLU A 807 19.80 15.10 -22.07
N ASP A 808 20.92 15.46 -22.69
CA ASP A 808 21.63 14.62 -23.66
C ASP A 808 22.07 13.30 -22.99
N ASP A 809 22.51 13.31 -21.73
CA ASP A 809 22.85 12.11 -20.94
C ASP A 809 21.65 11.20 -20.59
N ILE A 810 20.44 11.77 -20.41
CA ILE A 810 19.21 11.02 -20.08
C ILE A 810 18.53 10.48 -21.35
N LEU A 811 18.55 11.24 -22.44
CA LEU A 811 17.87 10.92 -23.69
C LEU A 811 18.67 9.98 -24.59
N SER A 812 20.00 10.10 -24.59
CA SER A 812 20.85 9.41 -25.57
C SER A 812 21.10 7.94 -25.23
N GLY A 813 21.12 7.55 -23.95
CA GLY A 813 21.26 6.15 -23.56
C GLY A 813 22.40 5.41 -24.28
N PHE A 814 23.61 5.98 -24.34
CA PHE A 814 24.73 5.40 -25.09
C PHE A 814 25.71 4.55 -24.26
N SER A 815 26.54 3.85 -25.03
CA SER A 815 27.28 2.62 -24.74
C SER A 815 28.44 2.77 -23.75
N GLU A 816 28.86 1.63 -23.18
CA GLU A 816 29.98 1.44 -22.24
C GLU A 816 31.32 2.10 -22.65
N LYS A 817 31.50 2.61 -23.88
CA LYS A 817 32.77 3.12 -24.40
C LYS A 817 33.05 4.62 -24.22
N GLU A 818 32.08 5.44 -23.84
CA GLU A 818 32.30 6.90 -23.63
C GLU A 818 32.40 7.29 -22.15
N LEU A 819 32.21 6.33 -21.24
CA LEU A 819 32.33 6.52 -19.79
C LEU A 819 33.78 6.72 -19.31
N GLU A 820 34.78 6.35 -20.10
CA GLU A 820 36.19 6.41 -19.69
C GLU A 820 36.84 7.79 -19.93
N SER A 821 36.22 8.69 -20.73
CA SER A 821 36.86 9.95 -21.14
C SER A 821 36.44 11.20 -20.37
N GLN A 822 35.53 11.12 -19.39
CA GLN A 822 35.05 12.30 -18.63
C GLN A 822 35.28 12.23 -17.11
N GLU A 823 36.14 11.33 -16.62
CA GLU A 823 36.47 11.24 -15.19
C GLU A 823 37.43 12.32 -14.67
N GLN A 824 37.97 13.21 -15.53
CA GLN A 824 39.04 14.14 -15.12
C GLN A 824 38.61 15.50 -14.55
N ASP A 825 37.37 15.98 -14.72
CA ASP A 825 36.93 17.30 -14.22
C ASP A 825 35.81 17.24 -13.16
N GLY A 826 35.90 16.27 -12.25
CA GLY A 826 35.05 16.15 -11.05
C GLY A 826 35.33 17.21 -9.98
N VAL A 827 35.07 18.48 -10.27
CA VAL A 827 35.23 19.58 -9.30
C VAL A 827 34.13 19.52 -8.21
N LYS A 828 34.52 19.04 -7.02
CA LYS A 828 34.02 19.42 -5.67
C LYS A 828 32.55 19.89 -5.56
N ILE A 829 31.57 18.99 -5.65
CA ILE A 829 30.18 19.23 -5.16
C ILE A 829 29.84 18.26 -4.02
N ALA A 830 30.69 18.21 -3.00
CA ALA A 830 30.45 17.38 -1.82
C ALA A 830 30.78 18.11 -0.52
N LYS A 831 30.36 19.38 -0.38
CA LYS A 831 30.30 20.05 0.92
C LYS A 831 29.06 20.94 1.02
N VAL A 832 28.35 20.76 2.14
CA VAL A 832 27.38 21.67 2.78
C VAL A 832 25.93 21.61 2.27
N VAL A 833 25.06 20.88 3.01
CA VAL A 833 23.73 21.28 3.56
C VAL A 833 22.66 20.17 3.56
N LYS A 834 22.07 19.95 4.75
CA LYS A 834 20.84 19.16 4.97
C LYS A 834 19.69 19.77 4.16
N ALA A 835 19.34 19.13 3.05
CA ALA A 835 18.34 19.60 2.10
C ALA A 835 17.05 18.76 2.12
N VAL A 836 15.92 19.38 1.77
CA VAL A 836 14.59 18.77 1.70
C VAL A 836 14.56 17.71 0.59
N GLU A 837 14.14 16.48 0.91
CA GLU A 837 14.06 15.40 -0.08
C GLU A 837 12.86 15.59 -1.03
N PRO A 838 13.05 15.41 -2.36
CA PRO A 838 11.94 15.39 -3.31
C PRO A 838 11.09 14.12 -3.14
N THR A 839 9.78 14.29 -3.20
CA THR A 839 8.80 13.19 -3.08
C THR A 839 8.80 12.33 -4.35
N ASN A 840 8.39 11.06 -4.23
CA ASN A 840 8.26 10.18 -5.39
C ASN A 840 7.34 10.74 -6.49
N ARG A 841 6.32 11.53 -6.11
CA ARG A 841 5.40 12.19 -7.06
C ARG A 841 6.07 13.32 -7.84
N GLU A 842 6.99 14.06 -7.21
CA GLU A 842 7.78 15.10 -7.89
C GLU A 842 8.77 14.47 -8.89
N ILE A 843 9.43 13.37 -8.50
CA ILE A 843 10.29 12.60 -9.40
C ILE A 843 9.48 12.10 -10.60
N GLU A 844 8.27 11.59 -10.37
CA GLU A 844 7.38 11.12 -11.43
C GLU A 844 6.95 12.25 -12.36
N LYS A 845 6.54 13.41 -11.83
CA LYS A 845 6.23 14.61 -12.64
C LYS A 845 7.41 15.03 -13.53
N TYR A 846 8.62 15.04 -12.98
CA TYR A 846 9.83 15.42 -13.72
C TYR A 846 10.14 14.43 -14.84
N LYS A 847 10.01 13.12 -14.59
CA LYS A 847 10.17 12.09 -15.63
C LYS A 847 9.19 12.27 -16.78
N LEU A 848 7.91 12.48 -16.47
CA LEU A 848 6.87 12.68 -17.48
C LEU A 848 7.12 13.96 -18.29
N TRP A 849 7.58 15.02 -17.63
CA TRP A 849 7.92 16.29 -18.28
C TRP A 849 9.07 16.14 -19.29
N LEU A 850 10.13 15.43 -18.93
CA LEU A 850 11.24 15.12 -19.85
C LEU A 850 10.79 14.25 -21.02
N GLU A 851 10.02 13.18 -20.74
CA GLU A 851 9.53 12.25 -21.76
C GLU A 851 8.64 12.94 -22.81
N GLN A 852 7.96 14.02 -22.42
CA GLN A 852 7.09 14.81 -23.28
C GLN A 852 7.79 15.98 -23.99
N LYS A 853 9.14 16.03 -23.95
CA LYS A 853 9.92 17.16 -24.45
C LYS A 853 9.38 18.50 -23.95
N TYR A 854 9.06 18.53 -22.65
CA TYR A 854 8.60 19.71 -21.90
C TYR A 854 7.24 20.28 -22.30
N ARG A 855 6.47 19.60 -23.17
CA ARG A 855 5.21 20.12 -23.72
C ARG A 855 3.99 19.34 -23.21
N SER A 856 2.87 20.04 -23.11
CA SER A 856 1.58 19.41 -22.79
C SER A 856 1.06 18.61 -23.99
N PRO A 857 0.68 17.33 -23.84
CA PRO A 857 0.31 16.50 -24.98
C PRO A 857 -1.04 16.88 -25.60
N TYR A 858 -1.87 17.65 -24.90
CA TYR A 858 -3.20 18.04 -25.36
C TYR A 858 -3.23 19.41 -26.03
N THR A 859 -2.27 20.29 -25.72
CA THR A 859 -2.26 21.70 -26.15
C THR A 859 -0.97 22.12 -26.85
N GLY A 860 0.10 21.32 -26.76
CA GLY A 860 1.42 21.66 -27.29
C GLY A 860 2.15 22.76 -26.52
N GLN A 861 1.51 23.33 -25.50
CA GLN A 861 2.07 24.41 -24.70
C GLN A 861 3.29 23.92 -23.93
N VAL A 862 4.33 24.75 -23.90
CA VAL A 862 5.52 24.48 -23.09
C VAL A 862 5.12 24.56 -21.62
N ILE A 863 5.44 23.50 -20.88
CA ILE A 863 5.27 23.40 -19.43
C ILE A 863 6.56 23.94 -18.81
N PRO A 864 6.55 25.12 -18.16
CA PRO A 864 7.76 25.64 -17.54
C PRO A 864 8.13 24.81 -16.32
N LEU A 865 9.41 24.48 -16.15
CA LEU A 865 9.91 23.73 -14.99
C LEU A 865 9.49 24.38 -13.66
N SER A 866 9.46 25.72 -13.60
CA SER A 866 9.01 26.50 -12.44
C SER A 866 7.54 26.26 -12.06
N LYS A 867 6.68 25.90 -13.02
CA LYS A 867 5.26 25.62 -12.80
C LYS A 867 4.94 24.13 -12.67
N LEU A 868 5.83 23.23 -13.08
CA LEU A 868 5.64 21.77 -13.07
C LEU A 868 5.17 21.21 -11.72
N PHE A 869 5.73 21.73 -10.62
CA PHE A 869 5.44 21.27 -9.26
C PHE A 869 4.26 22.00 -8.59
N THR A 870 3.61 22.93 -9.29
CA THR A 870 2.44 23.65 -8.79
C THR A 870 1.15 22.84 -8.98
N THR A 871 0.03 23.41 -8.53
CA THR A 871 -1.32 22.88 -8.75
C THR A 871 -1.82 23.05 -10.19
N ASP A 872 -1.13 23.86 -11.00
CA ASP A 872 -1.55 24.16 -12.37
C ASP A 872 -1.36 22.95 -13.30
N TYR A 873 -0.50 22.00 -12.92
CA TYR A 873 -0.20 20.80 -13.69
C TYR A 873 -0.39 19.54 -12.84
N GLU A 874 -1.06 18.54 -13.41
CA GLU A 874 -1.36 17.27 -12.75
C GLU A 874 -0.93 16.07 -13.59
N ILE A 875 -0.54 14.99 -12.89
CA ILE A 875 -0.32 13.70 -13.55
C ILE A 875 -1.69 13.18 -13.95
N GLU A 876 -1.88 13.00 -15.25
CA GLU A 876 -3.11 12.55 -15.89
C GLU A 876 -2.95 11.11 -16.37
N HIS A 877 -4.05 10.35 -16.35
CA HIS A 877 -4.10 8.95 -16.80
C HIS A 877 -4.73 8.85 -18.18
N ILE A 878 -3.89 8.66 -19.20
CA ILE A 878 -4.28 8.67 -20.62
C ILE A 878 -5.52 7.78 -20.86
N LEU A 879 -5.49 6.55 -20.35
CA LEU A 879 -6.67 5.72 -20.10
C LEU A 879 -7.20 6.02 -18.69
N PRO A 880 -8.44 6.51 -18.57
CA PRO A 880 -9.03 6.89 -17.29
C PRO A 880 -9.05 5.72 -16.30
N GLN A 881 -8.61 5.95 -15.05
CA GLN A 881 -8.69 4.93 -14.00
C GLN A 881 -10.12 4.42 -13.76
N ALA A 882 -11.12 5.26 -14.01
CA ALA A 882 -12.52 4.92 -13.90
C ALA A 882 -13.00 3.89 -14.95
N ARG A 883 -12.24 3.68 -16.03
CA ARG A 883 -12.53 2.71 -17.10
C ARG A 883 -11.42 1.67 -17.32
N TYR A 884 -10.18 1.92 -16.89
CA TYR A 884 -9.06 0.97 -16.98
C TYR A 884 -7.97 1.31 -15.95
N PHE A 885 -7.81 0.49 -14.93
CA PHE A 885 -6.87 0.70 -13.84
C PHE A 885 -5.45 0.30 -14.23
N ASP A 886 -4.79 1.17 -14.99
CA ASP A 886 -3.36 1.09 -15.26
C ASP A 886 -2.64 2.27 -14.60
N ASN A 887 -2.01 2.01 -13.46
CA ASN A 887 -1.22 3.01 -12.74
C ASN A 887 0.28 2.99 -13.14
N SER A 888 0.65 2.31 -14.23
CA SER A 888 2.01 2.30 -14.74
C SER A 888 2.39 3.65 -15.35
N LEU A 889 3.69 3.96 -15.37
CA LEU A 889 4.22 5.20 -15.96
C LEU A 889 3.87 5.36 -17.45
N GLY A 890 3.66 4.24 -18.16
CA GLY A 890 3.28 4.22 -19.57
C GLY A 890 1.84 4.70 -19.84
N ASN A 891 0.98 4.75 -18.82
CA ASN A 891 -0.38 5.30 -18.90
C ASN A 891 -0.48 6.71 -18.28
N LYS A 892 0.66 7.35 -17.98
CA LYS A 892 0.69 8.64 -17.31
C LYS A 892 1.34 9.69 -18.18
N ILE A 893 0.79 10.91 -18.13
CA ILE A 893 1.38 12.12 -18.69
C ILE A 893 1.22 13.27 -17.70
N ILE A 894 1.89 14.38 -17.95
CA ILE A 894 1.70 15.64 -17.23
C ILE A 894 0.97 16.62 -18.17
N CYS A 895 -0.15 17.17 -17.71
CA CYS A 895 -0.92 18.20 -18.43
C CYS A 895 -1.50 19.22 -17.45
N GLU A 896 -2.14 20.26 -17.98
CA GLU A 896 -2.83 21.28 -17.23
C GLU A 896 -3.98 20.68 -16.40
N ALA A 897 -4.10 21.09 -15.13
CA ALA A 897 -5.07 20.51 -14.20
C ALA A 897 -6.53 20.68 -14.66
N GLU A 898 -6.86 21.79 -15.33
CA GLU A 898 -8.20 22.01 -15.86
C GLU A 898 -8.51 21.11 -17.06
N ILE A 899 -7.50 20.76 -17.88
CA ILE A 899 -7.68 19.83 -19.00
C ILE A 899 -7.84 18.40 -18.49
N ASN A 900 -7.08 18.02 -17.45
CA ASN A 900 -7.28 16.76 -16.75
C ASN A 900 -8.72 16.61 -16.21
N ARG A 901 -9.27 17.67 -15.60
CA ARG A 901 -10.67 17.70 -15.15
C ARG A 901 -11.67 17.64 -16.30
N PHE A 902 -11.39 18.35 -17.39
CA PHE A 902 -12.23 18.35 -18.58
C PHE A 902 -12.32 16.96 -19.24
N LYS A 903 -11.20 16.23 -19.30
CA LYS A 903 -11.13 14.86 -19.84
C LYS A 903 -11.97 13.86 -19.07
N ASP A 904 -11.99 13.98 -17.74
CA ASP A 904 -12.74 13.11 -16.82
C ASP A 904 -12.62 11.60 -17.15
N ARG A 905 -13.66 10.99 -17.71
CA ARG A 905 -13.74 9.56 -18.04
C ARG A 905 -13.46 9.23 -19.52
N GLN A 906 -13.02 10.19 -20.31
CA GLN A 906 -12.71 10.01 -21.74
C GLN A 906 -11.26 9.55 -21.95
N THR A 907 -10.99 8.78 -23.00
CA THR A 907 -9.60 8.55 -23.45
C THR A 907 -9.02 9.84 -24.03
N ALA A 908 -7.70 9.92 -24.13
CA ALA A 908 -7.02 11.08 -24.72
C ALA A 908 -7.52 11.35 -26.15
N PHE A 909 -7.62 10.30 -26.97
CA PHE A 909 -8.11 10.40 -28.34
C PHE A 909 -9.60 10.76 -28.41
N GLU A 910 -10.46 10.14 -27.58
CA GLU A 910 -11.89 10.46 -27.50
C GLU A 910 -12.13 11.95 -27.15
N MET A 911 -11.32 12.52 -26.24
CA MET A 911 -11.42 13.92 -25.85
C MET A 911 -11.08 14.86 -27.01
N ILE A 912 -9.97 14.60 -27.71
CA ILE A 912 -9.54 15.42 -28.85
C ILE A 912 -10.51 15.28 -30.04
N SER A 913 -10.97 14.06 -30.33
CA SER A 913 -11.92 13.78 -31.41
C SER A 913 -13.28 14.47 -31.20
N LYS A 914 -13.81 14.49 -29.97
CA LYS A 914 -15.10 15.13 -29.65
C LYS A 914 -15.03 16.64 -29.47
N SER A 915 -13.85 17.23 -29.30
CA SER A 915 -13.68 18.66 -29.01
C SER A 915 -12.42 19.26 -29.66
N PRO A 916 -12.21 19.07 -30.97
CA PRO A 916 -11.03 19.58 -31.65
C PRO A 916 -11.02 21.11 -31.63
N GLY A 917 -9.89 21.72 -31.30
CA GLY A 917 -9.76 23.19 -31.27
C GLY A 917 -10.55 23.88 -30.16
N ARG A 918 -11.21 23.14 -29.26
CA ARG A 918 -12.01 23.72 -28.18
C ARG A 918 -11.13 24.54 -27.24
N ILE A 919 -11.58 25.75 -26.95
CA ILE A 919 -10.91 26.64 -26.00
C ILE A 919 -11.29 26.24 -24.58
N VAL A 920 -10.29 25.86 -23.79
CA VAL A 920 -10.43 25.57 -22.36
C VAL A 920 -9.84 26.74 -21.58
N GLU A 921 -10.60 27.25 -20.60
CA GLU A 921 -10.12 28.29 -19.70
C GLU A 921 -9.32 27.64 -18.57
N LEU A 922 -8.02 27.94 -18.54
CA LEU A 922 -7.12 27.55 -17.48
C LEU A 922 -7.22 28.55 -16.32
N GLY A 923 -6.68 28.18 -15.15
CA GLY A 923 -6.51 29.10 -14.04
C GLY A 923 -5.87 30.43 -14.48
N GLN A 924 -6.32 31.56 -13.87
CA GLN A 924 -5.91 32.93 -14.19
C GLN A 924 -6.53 33.56 -15.47
N CYS A 925 -7.57 32.94 -16.04
CA CYS A 925 -8.25 33.34 -17.29
C CYS A 925 -7.40 33.18 -18.56
N LYS A 926 -6.41 32.28 -18.53
CA LYS A 926 -5.63 31.95 -19.72
C LYS A 926 -6.45 30.98 -20.57
N LYS A 927 -6.78 31.36 -21.80
CA LYS A 927 -7.48 30.50 -22.75
C LYS A 927 -6.48 29.74 -23.59
N VAL A 928 -6.63 28.42 -23.66
CA VAL A 928 -5.78 27.55 -24.50
C VAL A 928 -6.67 26.66 -25.35
N ALA A 929 -6.36 26.57 -26.64
CA ALA A 929 -7.05 25.66 -27.55
C ALA A 929 -6.47 24.25 -27.41
N LEU A 930 -7.35 23.25 -27.34
CA LEU A 930 -6.96 21.85 -27.56
C LEU A 930 -6.47 21.69 -29.00
N PHE A 931 -5.56 20.73 -29.22
CA PHE A 931 -5.13 20.39 -30.57
C PHE A 931 -6.32 20.01 -31.48
N THR A 932 -6.17 20.26 -32.77
CA THR A 932 -6.97 19.57 -33.79
C THR A 932 -6.55 18.10 -33.85
N LEU A 933 -7.39 17.24 -34.44
CA LEU A 933 -7.10 15.80 -34.49
C LEU A 933 -5.76 15.52 -35.20
N GLU A 934 -5.51 16.18 -36.33
CA GLU A 934 -4.27 16.08 -37.10
C GLU A 934 -3.06 16.56 -36.30
N ALA A 935 -3.13 17.77 -35.72
CA ALA A 935 -2.04 18.33 -34.92
C ALA A 935 -1.71 17.49 -33.68
N TYR A 936 -2.72 16.85 -33.08
CA TYR A 936 -2.52 15.92 -31.97
C TYR A 936 -1.78 14.65 -32.40
N GLN A 937 -2.16 14.06 -33.53
CA GLN A 937 -1.51 12.86 -34.07
C GLN A 937 -0.05 13.11 -34.44
N ASP A 938 0.24 14.25 -35.08
CA ASP A 938 1.59 14.67 -35.42
C ASP A 938 2.42 14.91 -34.16
N PHE A 939 1.88 15.66 -33.21
CA PHE A 939 2.55 15.93 -31.94
C PHE A 939 2.92 14.63 -31.21
N VAL A 940 1.98 13.68 -31.11
CA VAL A 940 2.21 12.40 -30.44
C VAL A 940 3.25 11.56 -31.18
N SER A 941 3.30 11.63 -32.50
CA SER A 941 4.25 10.88 -33.34
C SER A 941 5.68 11.42 -33.21
N GLU A 942 5.84 12.73 -33.11
CA GLU A 942 7.15 13.40 -33.02
C GLU A 942 7.75 13.44 -31.60
N ASN A 943 6.89 13.54 -30.58
CA ASN A 943 7.33 13.80 -29.21
C ASN A 943 7.47 12.54 -28.36
N PHE A 944 6.79 11.44 -28.72
CA PHE A 944 6.91 10.16 -28.00
C PHE A 944 7.66 9.13 -28.81
N ILE A 945 8.39 8.24 -28.12
CA ILE A 945 9.18 7.18 -28.76
C ILE A 945 8.27 6.29 -29.61
N SER A 946 8.61 6.16 -30.89
CA SER A 946 7.89 5.34 -31.86
C SER A 946 7.75 3.88 -31.38
N GLY A 947 6.51 3.36 -31.40
CA GLY A 947 6.18 2.00 -30.98
C GLY A 947 6.06 1.80 -29.46
N SER A 948 6.30 2.84 -28.65
CA SER A 948 6.14 2.79 -27.19
C SER A 948 4.69 2.54 -26.78
N LYS A 949 4.50 1.93 -25.58
CA LYS A 949 3.15 1.70 -25.02
C LYS A 949 2.38 3.01 -24.86
N LYS A 950 3.06 4.10 -24.48
CA LYS A 950 2.45 5.41 -24.23
C LYS A 950 1.92 6.05 -25.51
N GLN A 951 2.71 6.07 -26.57
CA GLN A 951 2.30 6.56 -27.89
C GLN A 951 1.05 5.80 -28.41
N LYS A 952 1.07 4.47 -28.32
CA LYS A 952 -0.05 3.62 -28.75
C LYS A 952 -1.34 3.93 -27.99
N ILE A 953 -1.24 4.22 -26.69
CA ILE A 953 -2.40 4.51 -25.84
C ILE A 953 -2.94 5.93 -26.09
N LEU A 954 -2.06 6.92 -26.31
CA LEU A 954 -2.46 8.29 -26.67
C LEU A 954 -3.27 8.34 -27.97
N LEU A 955 -2.90 7.51 -28.95
CA LEU A 955 -3.58 7.39 -30.24
C LEU A 955 -4.73 6.38 -30.24
N SER A 956 -5.07 5.78 -29.10
CA SER A 956 -6.13 4.78 -29.00
C SER A 956 -7.46 5.44 -28.64
N GLU A 957 -8.45 5.25 -29.51
CA GLU A 957 -9.85 5.56 -29.20
C GLU A 957 -10.40 4.59 -28.14
N ASP A 958 -10.09 3.30 -28.30
CA ASP A 958 -10.58 2.23 -27.45
C ASP A 958 -9.68 1.93 -26.24
N ILE A 959 -10.28 1.31 -25.23
CA ILE A 959 -9.57 0.78 -24.07
C ILE A 959 -9.10 -0.65 -24.35
N PRO A 960 -7.82 -1.00 -24.09
CA PRO A 960 -7.33 -2.37 -24.29
C PRO A 960 -8.05 -3.41 -23.41
N GLU A 961 -8.39 -4.58 -23.99
CA GLU A 961 -8.98 -5.74 -23.25
C GLU A 961 -7.94 -6.70 -22.64
N ASN A 962 -6.65 -6.40 -22.77
CA ASN A 962 -5.59 -7.26 -22.23
C ASN A 962 -5.64 -7.29 -20.70
N PHE A 963 -5.29 -8.43 -20.11
CA PHE A 963 -5.28 -8.59 -18.65
C PHE A 963 -4.47 -7.48 -17.99
N ILE A 964 -5.08 -6.81 -17.02
CA ILE A 964 -4.39 -5.79 -16.25
C ILE A 964 -3.31 -6.48 -15.40
N SER A 965 -2.15 -5.83 -15.25
CA SER A 965 -1.03 -6.33 -14.43
C SER A 965 -1.45 -6.81 -13.04
N ARG A 966 -2.50 -6.21 -12.50
CA ARG A 966 -3.16 -6.60 -11.26
C ARG A 966 -3.87 -7.96 -11.33
N GLN A 967 -4.65 -8.25 -12.36
CA GLN A 967 -5.31 -9.54 -12.53
C GLN A 967 -4.30 -10.68 -12.65
N LEU A 968 -3.16 -10.42 -13.29
CA LEU A 968 -2.04 -11.36 -13.32
C LEU A 968 -1.46 -11.60 -11.91
N ASN A 969 -1.36 -10.56 -11.08
CA ASN A 969 -0.89 -10.72 -9.69
C ASN A 969 -1.90 -11.49 -8.81
N ASP A 970 -3.20 -11.23 -8.97
CA ASP A 970 -4.25 -12.00 -8.27
C ASP A 970 -4.25 -13.46 -8.72
N THR A 971 -4.12 -13.75 -10.03
CA THR A 971 -3.99 -15.10 -10.57
C THR A 971 -2.74 -15.81 -10.02
N ARG A 972 -1.59 -15.14 -9.99
CA ARG A 972 -0.36 -15.68 -9.36
C ARG A 972 -0.54 -16.01 -7.88
N TYR A 973 -1.30 -15.18 -7.17
CA TYR A 973 -1.59 -15.40 -5.76
C TYR A 973 -2.52 -16.60 -5.56
N ILE A 974 -3.59 -16.70 -6.35
CA ILE A 974 -4.50 -17.86 -6.39
C ILE A 974 -3.69 -19.14 -6.61
N THR A 975 -2.89 -19.21 -7.68
CA THR A 975 -2.13 -20.43 -7.99
C THR A 975 -1.16 -20.81 -6.86
N LYS A 976 -0.51 -19.82 -6.21
CA LYS A 976 0.41 -20.11 -5.10
C LYS A 976 -0.32 -20.73 -3.91
N VAL A 977 -1.50 -20.23 -3.56
CA VAL A 977 -2.30 -20.74 -2.44
C VAL A 977 -2.90 -22.11 -2.79
N VAL A 978 -3.53 -22.23 -3.95
CA VAL A 978 -4.11 -23.49 -4.44
C VAL A 978 -3.05 -24.60 -4.52
N LYS A 979 -1.85 -24.30 -5.01
CA LYS A 979 -0.75 -25.27 -5.06
C LYS A 979 -0.39 -25.83 -3.67
N GLY A 980 -0.38 -25.00 -2.64
CA GLY A 980 -0.17 -25.43 -1.26
C GLY A 980 -1.30 -26.34 -0.75
N LEU A 981 -2.55 -26.00 -1.06
CA LEU A 981 -3.72 -26.78 -0.63
C LEU A 981 -3.84 -28.12 -1.38
N LEU A 982 -3.63 -28.14 -2.69
CA LEU A 982 -3.63 -29.37 -3.49
C LEU A 982 -2.46 -30.28 -3.13
N SER A 983 -1.36 -29.73 -2.61
CA SER A 983 -0.27 -30.56 -2.10
C SER A 983 -0.71 -31.46 -0.96
N ASN A 984 -1.69 -31.06 -0.14
CA ASN A 984 -2.21 -31.90 0.93
C ASN A 984 -2.93 -33.16 0.40
N ILE A 985 -3.40 -33.17 -0.86
CA ILE A 985 -4.10 -34.31 -1.47
C ILE A 985 -3.13 -35.40 -1.94
N LEU A 986 -1.96 -35.00 -2.45
CA LEU A 986 -1.01 -35.90 -3.13
C LEU A 986 0.27 -36.18 -2.33
N ARG A 987 0.33 -35.66 -1.11
CA ARG A 987 1.49 -35.77 -0.23
C ARG A 987 1.67 -37.21 0.23
N GLU A 988 2.90 -37.69 0.17
CA GLU A 988 3.30 -38.97 0.73
C GLU A 988 3.62 -38.82 2.24
N ASP A 989 3.51 -39.91 3.01
CA ASP A 989 3.56 -39.85 4.48
C ASP A 989 4.93 -39.34 5.03
N ASP A 990 6.01 -39.44 4.24
CA ASP A 990 7.38 -38.99 4.54
C ASP A 990 7.73 -37.60 3.94
N GLU A 991 6.84 -37.00 3.14
CA GLU A 991 7.14 -35.77 2.41
C GLU A 991 6.91 -34.51 3.26
N GLN A 992 8.00 -33.84 3.67
CA GLN A 992 7.94 -32.65 4.52
C GLN A 992 7.99 -31.30 3.74
N GLU A 993 8.15 -31.36 2.42
CA GLU A 993 8.21 -30.16 1.57
C GLU A 993 6.86 -29.42 1.50
N ALA A 994 6.94 -28.09 1.32
CA ALA A 994 5.74 -27.23 1.25
C ALA A 994 4.89 -27.45 0.00
N THR A 995 5.46 -28.03 -1.04
CA THR A 995 4.75 -28.44 -2.25
C THR A 995 5.03 -29.91 -2.47
N SER A 996 3.99 -30.71 -2.69
CA SER A 996 4.20 -32.11 -3.04
C SER A 996 4.85 -32.23 -4.41
N LYS A 997 5.79 -33.17 -4.55
CA LYS A 997 6.41 -33.57 -5.82
C LYS A 997 5.33 -33.89 -6.86
N ASN A 998 4.20 -34.45 -6.46
CA ASN A 998 3.12 -34.86 -7.36
C ASN A 998 2.22 -33.69 -7.83
N VAL A 999 2.48 -32.45 -7.38
CA VAL A 999 1.85 -31.23 -7.91
C VAL A 999 2.75 -30.55 -8.93
N ILE A 1000 2.41 -30.68 -10.22
CA ILE A 1000 3.19 -30.10 -11.32
C ILE A 1000 2.62 -28.74 -11.72
N SER A 1001 3.52 -27.78 -11.94
CA SER A 1001 3.13 -26.45 -12.35
C SER A 1001 3.54 -26.19 -13.80
N VAL A 1002 2.57 -25.81 -14.64
CA VAL A 1002 2.74 -25.59 -16.08
C VAL A 1002 2.57 -24.09 -16.37
N THR A 1003 3.30 -23.51 -17.32
CA THR A 1003 3.11 -22.10 -17.70
C THR A 1003 2.26 -22.00 -18.96
N GLY A 1004 1.49 -20.93 -19.13
CA GLY A 1004 0.63 -20.74 -20.32
C GLY A 1004 1.38 -20.71 -21.65
N SER A 1005 2.66 -20.34 -21.63
CA SER A 1005 3.51 -20.42 -22.81
C SER A 1005 3.80 -21.87 -23.23
N VAL A 1006 3.93 -22.79 -22.28
CA VAL A 1006 4.10 -24.23 -22.55
C VAL A 1006 2.81 -24.81 -23.11
N THR A 1007 1.66 -24.48 -22.50
CA THR A 1007 0.35 -24.97 -22.98
C THR A 1007 0.06 -24.47 -24.39
N THR A 1008 0.43 -23.24 -24.73
CA THR A 1008 0.25 -22.67 -26.07
C THR A 1008 1.03 -23.45 -27.14
N VAL A 1009 2.32 -23.74 -26.89
CA VAL A 1009 3.14 -24.52 -27.84
C VAL A 1009 2.58 -25.94 -28.02
N LEU A 1010 2.26 -26.62 -26.93
CA LEU A 1010 1.73 -27.99 -26.98
C LEU A 1010 0.36 -28.06 -27.68
N LYS A 1011 -0.51 -27.07 -27.44
CA LYS A 1011 -1.82 -26.99 -28.08
C LYS A 1011 -1.72 -26.84 -29.61
N ASN A 1012 -0.76 -26.05 -30.07
CA ASN A 1012 -0.48 -25.87 -31.49
C ASN A 1012 0.03 -27.18 -32.11
N ASP A 1013 1.08 -27.77 -31.53
CA ASP A 1013 1.72 -28.97 -32.07
C ASP A 1013 0.80 -30.21 -32.01
N TRP A 1014 -0.11 -30.28 -31.03
CA TRP A 1014 -1.11 -31.35 -30.95
C TRP A 1014 -2.38 -31.09 -31.77
N GLY A 1015 -2.43 -30.01 -32.56
CA GLY A 1015 -3.53 -29.74 -33.49
C GLY A 1015 -4.87 -29.41 -32.81
N LEU A 1016 -4.87 -29.00 -31.54
CA LEU A 1016 -6.09 -28.70 -30.80
C LEU A 1016 -6.73 -27.36 -31.23
N ASN A 1017 -5.94 -26.40 -31.72
CA ASN A 1017 -6.48 -25.15 -32.27
C ASN A 1017 -7.36 -25.40 -33.49
N ASP A 1018 -6.99 -26.34 -34.36
CA ASP A 1018 -7.78 -26.67 -35.54
C ASP A 1018 -9.10 -27.33 -35.15
N LYS A 1019 -9.10 -28.13 -34.08
CA LYS A 1019 -10.30 -28.74 -33.52
C LYS A 1019 -11.19 -27.70 -32.85
N TRP A 1020 -10.62 -26.77 -32.10
CA TRP A 1020 -11.32 -25.62 -31.54
C TRP A 1020 -12.01 -24.79 -32.64
N ASN A 1021 -11.29 -24.53 -33.74
CA ASN A 1021 -11.83 -23.81 -34.88
C ASN A 1021 -13.09 -24.47 -35.45
N LYS A 1022 -13.11 -25.81 -35.54
CA LYS A 1022 -14.29 -26.58 -35.99
C LYS A 1022 -15.46 -26.54 -34.98
N ILE A 1023 -15.18 -26.50 -33.68
CA ILE A 1023 -16.21 -26.43 -32.64
C ILE A 1023 -16.96 -25.09 -32.68
N VAL A 1024 -16.26 -23.99 -32.96
CA VAL A 1024 -16.86 -22.65 -33.00
C VAL A 1024 -17.37 -22.26 -34.39
N GLU A 1025 -16.97 -22.97 -35.44
CA GLU A 1025 -17.37 -22.75 -36.85
C GLU A 1025 -18.89 -22.53 -37.05
N PRO A 1026 -19.80 -23.33 -36.45
CA PRO A 1026 -21.24 -23.14 -36.65
C PRO A 1026 -21.75 -21.75 -36.25
N ARG A 1027 -21.11 -21.10 -35.27
CA ARG A 1027 -21.49 -19.74 -34.84
C ARG A 1027 -21.18 -18.70 -35.90
N PHE A 1028 -20.06 -18.83 -36.58
CA PHE A 1028 -19.66 -17.93 -37.67
C PHE A 1028 -20.52 -18.11 -38.91
N LYS A 1029 -20.87 -19.37 -39.24
CA LYS A 1029 -21.85 -19.68 -40.30
C LYS A 1029 -23.21 -19.04 -40.02
N ARG A 1030 -23.72 -19.22 -38.78
CA ARG A 1030 -24.97 -18.58 -38.34
C ARG A 1030 -24.90 -17.04 -38.40
N MET A 1031 -23.75 -16.43 -38.09
CA MET A 1031 -23.59 -14.98 -38.22
C MET A 1031 -23.63 -14.51 -39.67
N ASN A 1032 -23.02 -15.24 -40.60
CA ASN A 1032 -23.15 -14.98 -42.04
C ASN A 1032 -24.61 -15.08 -42.50
N GLU A 1033 -25.37 -16.08 -42.02
CA GLU A 1033 -26.80 -16.25 -42.30
C GLU A 1033 -27.63 -15.07 -41.75
N ILE A 1034 -27.39 -14.64 -40.51
CA ILE A 1034 -28.13 -13.53 -39.88
C ILE A 1034 -27.83 -12.19 -40.57
N THR A 1035 -26.59 -11.98 -40.98
CA THR A 1035 -26.13 -10.71 -41.58
C THR A 1035 -26.25 -10.68 -43.10
N ASN A 1036 -26.64 -11.79 -43.74
CA ASN A 1036 -26.59 -11.98 -45.19
C ASN A 1036 -25.24 -11.52 -45.80
N SER A 1037 -24.14 -11.83 -45.12
CA SER A 1037 -22.78 -11.43 -45.51
C SER A 1037 -21.82 -12.61 -45.48
N ASN A 1038 -20.62 -12.45 -46.04
CA ASN A 1038 -19.50 -13.39 -45.87
C ASN A 1038 -18.42 -12.83 -44.94
N ASP A 1039 -18.73 -11.78 -44.18
CA ASP A 1039 -17.74 -11.02 -43.41
C ASP A 1039 -17.27 -11.77 -42.15
N PHE A 1040 -18.06 -12.77 -41.69
CA PHE A 1040 -17.72 -13.63 -40.56
C PHE A 1040 -17.05 -14.96 -40.99
N GLY A 1041 -16.62 -15.05 -42.25
CA GLY A 1041 -15.82 -16.16 -42.77
C GLY A 1041 -16.31 -16.71 -44.09
N TYR A 1042 -15.49 -17.51 -44.76
CA TYR A 1042 -15.79 -18.08 -46.07
C TYR A 1042 -15.30 -19.53 -46.20
N PHE A 1043 -15.91 -20.28 -47.10
CA PHE A 1043 -15.45 -21.62 -47.43
C PHE A 1043 -14.28 -21.55 -48.43
N ASP A 1044 -13.10 -22.00 -48.00
CA ASP A 1044 -11.91 -22.05 -48.85
C ASP A 1044 -11.95 -23.33 -49.70
N LYS A 1045 -12.23 -23.16 -51.00
CA LYS A 1045 -12.36 -24.26 -51.96
C LYS A 1045 -11.03 -24.98 -52.23
N GLU A 1046 -9.88 -24.32 -52.09
CA GLU A 1046 -8.56 -24.94 -52.31
C GLU A 1046 -8.15 -25.84 -51.15
N LYS A 1047 -8.48 -25.44 -49.91
CA LYS A 1047 -8.11 -26.19 -48.71
C LYS A 1047 -9.22 -27.06 -48.12
N GLY A 1048 -10.45 -26.93 -48.63
CA GLY A 1048 -11.59 -27.77 -48.26
C GLY A 1048 -12.12 -27.55 -46.83
N PHE A 1049 -11.98 -26.34 -46.25
CA PHE A 1049 -12.52 -26.02 -44.93
C PHE A 1049 -13.01 -24.57 -44.80
N PHE A 1050 -13.93 -24.32 -43.86
CA PHE A 1050 -14.44 -22.98 -43.57
C PHE A 1050 -13.43 -22.16 -42.77
N ARG A 1051 -12.98 -21.05 -43.35
CA ARG A 1051 -12.13 -20.07 -42.67
C ARG A 1051 -13.02 -19.07 -41.95
N THR A 1052 -13.06 -19.16 -40.63
CA THR A 1052 -13.69 -18.15 -39.79
C THR A 1052 -12.92 -16.83 -39.89
N ASP A 1053 -13.62 -15.74 -40.08
CA ASP A 1053 -13.04 -14.40 -39.98
C ASP A 1053 -14.03 -13.48 -39.23
N VAL A 1054 -13.65 -12.23 -39.00
CA VAL A 1054 -14.58 -11.18 -38.55
C VAL A 1054 -14.33 -9.90 -39.35
N PRO A 1055 -15.34 -9.01 -39.48
CA PRO A 1055 -15.17 -7.71 -40.12
C PRO A 1055 -13.99 -6.92 -39.56
N MET A 1056 -13.35 -6.08 -40.39
CA MET A 1056 -12.14 -5.33 -40.03
C MET A 1056 -12.33 -4.46 -38.77
N GLU A 1057 -13.54 -3.91 -38.60
CA GLU A 1057 -13.96 -3.10 -37.45
C GLU A 1057 -14.00 -3.92 -36.14
N LEU A 1058 -14.36 -5.21 -36.22
CA LEU A 1058 -14.45 -6.11 -35.08
C LEU A 1058 -13.14 -6.86 -34.81
N LYS A 1059 -12.25 -7.01 -35.79
CA LYS A 1059 -10.97 -7.72 -35.68
C LYS A 1059 -10.08 -7.22 -34.55
N LYS A 1060 -10.10 -5.90 -34.28
CA LYS A 1060 -9.20 -5.26 -33.31
C LYS A 1060 -9.47 -5.70 -31.87
N ASN A 1061 -10.72 -6.04 -31.54
CA ASN A 1061 -11.16 -6.39 -30.17
C ASN A 1061 -11.68 -7.83 -30.06
N PHE A 1062 -11.62 -8.63 -31.13
CA PHE A 1062 -12.16 -9.98 -31.15
C PHE A 1062 -11.13 -11.04 -30.76
N ASN A 1063 -11.41 -11.81 -29.71
CA ASN A 1063 -10.64 -13.02 -29.37
C ASN A 1063 -11.48 -14.28 -29.55
N LYS A 1064 -11.17 -15.05 -30.61
CA LYS A 1064 -11.84 -16.32 -30.95
C LYS A 1064 -11.79 -17.37 -29.84
N LYS A 1065 -10.86 -17.29 -28.89
CA LYS A 1065 -10.81 -18.18 -27.71
C LYS A 1065 -11.92 -17.84 -26.71
N ARG A 1066 -12.27 -16.56 -26.55
CA ARG A 1066 -13.13 -16.05 -25.48
C ARG A 1066 -14.63 -16.11 -25.76
N ILE A 1067 -15.02 -16.43 -26.99
CA ILE A 1067 -16.43 -16.55 -27.37
C ILE A 1067 -17.15 -17.74 -26.73
N ASP A 1068 -16.41 -18.74 -26.23
CA ASP A 1068 -16.98 -19.97 -25.69
C ASP A 1068 -16.15 -20.47 -24.50
N HIS A 1069 -16.80 -20.74 -23.37
CA HIS A 1069 -16.13 -21.11 -22.11
C HIS A 1069 -15.45 -22.50 -22.13
N ARG A 1070 -15.75 -23.35 -23.12
CA ARG A 1070 -15.12 -24.68 -23.25
C ARG A 1070 -13.60 -24.62 -23.49
N HIS A 1071 -13.06 -23.46 -23.88
CA HIS A 1071 -11.62 -23.30 -24.03
C HIS A 1071 -10.84 -23.51 -22.72
N HIS A 1072 -11.45 -23.22 -21.56
CA HIS A 1072 -10.83 -23.47 -20.26
C HIS A 1072 -10.63 -24.97 -20.01
N ALA A 1073 -11.59 -25.81 -20.43
CA ALA A 1073 -11.46 -27.26 -20.35
C ALA A 1073 -10.37 -27.78 -21.30
N MET A 1074 -10.27 -27.19 -22.50
CA MET A 1074 -9.17 -27.48 -23.44
C MET A 1074 -7.81 -27.09 -22.87
N ASP A 1075 -7.69 -25.93 -22.23
CA ASP A 1075 -6.48 -25.48 -21.54
C ASP A 1075 -6.10 -26.46 -20.42
N ALA A 1076 -7.05 -26.81 -19.56
CA ALA A 1076 -6.87 -27.78 -18.50
C ALA A 1076 -6.46 -29.17 -19.00
N LEU A 1077 -6.97 -29.62 -20.15
CA LEU A 1077 -6.54 -30.87 -20.80
C LEU A 1077 -5.05 -30.82 -21.19
N VAL A 1078 -4.62 -29.72 -21.81
CA VAL A 1078 -3.21 -29.54 -22.16
C VAL A 1078 -2.32 -29.49 -20.90
N VAL A 1079 -2.81 -28.84 -19.84
CA VAL A 1079 -2.14 -28.80 -18.53
C VAL A 1079 -1.97 -30.20 -17.95
N ALA A 1080 -3.02 -31.04 -17.97
CA ALA A 1080 -2.97 -32.43 -17.50
C ALA A 1080 -1.93 -33.27 -18.28
N LEU A 1081 -1.78 -33.01 -19.59
CA LEU A 1081 -0.89 -33.78 -20.45
C LEU A 1081 0.57 -33.31 -20.44
N ALA A 1082 0.80 -32.05 -20.05
CA ALA A 1082 2.13 -31.48 -19.95
C ALA A 1082 2.90 -32.15 -18.80
N THR A 1083 4.11 -32.63 -19.08
CA THR A 1083 4.95 -33.35 -18.09
C THR A 1083 6.13 -32.49 -17.63
N ARG A 1084 6.80 -32.88 -16.54
CA ARG A 1084 8.05 -32.24 -16.10
C ARG A 1084 9.09 -32.14 -17.22
N ASN A 1085 9.16 -33.14 -18.10
CA ASN A 1085 10.09 -33.14 -19.24
C ASN A 1085 9.72 -32.07 -20.28
N HIS A 1086 8.43 -31.88 -20.58
CA HIS A 1086 7.98 -30.79 -21.46
C HIS A 1086 8.34 -29.43 -20.87
N VAL A 1087 8.05 -29.22 -19.58
CA VAL A 1087 8.34 -27.96 -18.88
C VAL A 1087 9.84 -27.69 -18.84
N ASN A 1088 10.66 -28.69 -18.49
CA ASN A 1088 12.11 -28.56 -18.43
C ASN A 1088 12.72 -28.27 -19.81
N TYR A 1089 12.29 -28.98 -20.85
CA TYR A 1089 12.78 -28.79 -22.21
C TYR A 1089 12.44 -27.40 -22.75
N LEU A 1090 11.17 -26.99 -22.67
CA LEU A 1090 10.74 -25.68 -23.16
C LEU A 1090 11.33 -24.53 -22.34
N SER A 1091 11.49 -24.71 -21.03
CA SER A 1091 12.17 -23.72 -20.17
C SER A 1091 13.66 -23.61 -20.50
N ASN A 1092 14.34 -24.72 -20.80
CA ASN A 1092 15.75 -24.73 -21.20
C ASN A 1092 15.95 -24.05 -22.57
N GLN A 1093 15.09 -24.37 -23.54
CA GLN A 1093 15.05 -23.72 -24.87
C GLN A 1093 14.79 -22.22 -24.73
N HIS A 1094 13.78 -21.84 -23.96
CA HIS A 1094 13.44 -20.44 -23.73
C HIS A 1094 14.57 -19.69 -23.01
N ALA A 1095 15.28 -20.33 -22.07
CA ALA A 1095 16.40 -19.75 -21.35
C ALA A 1095 17.71 -19.68 -22.17
N LYS A 1096 17.76 -20.28 -23.38
CA LYS A 1096 18.97 -20.43 -24.21
C LYS A 1096 20.17 -20.95 -23.39
N SER A 1097 19.96 -22.02 -22.64
CA SER A 1097 21.02 -22.59 -21.79
C SER A 1097 22.13 -23.23 -22.63
N ASP A 1098 23.39 -23.11 -22.20
CA ASP A 1098 24.56 -23.72 -22.88
C ASP A 1098 24.44 -25.26 -22.98
N ASN A 1099 23.84 -25.88 -21.96
CA ASN A 1099 23.46 -27.29 -21.95
C ASN A 1099 22.15 -27.52 -22.72
N LEU A 1100 22.25 -27.67 -24.04
CA LEU A 1100 21.15 -28.05 -24.91
C LEU A 1100 20.65 -29.47 -24.57
N ARG A 1101 19.39 -29.57 -24.15
CA ARG A 1101 18.75 -30.84 -23.74
C ARG A 1101 18.31 -31.69 -24.94
N TYR A 1102 19.28 -32.15 -25.73
CA TYR A 1102 19.05 -33.05 -26.87
C TYR A 1102 18.42 -34.39 -26.45
N ASP A 1103 18.72 -34.84 -25.22
CA ASP A 1103 18.10 -35.97 -24.55
C ASP A 1103 16.57 -35.83 -24.47
N LEU A 1104 16.09 -34.67 -24.01
CA LEU A 1104 14.65 -34.38 -23.90
C LEU A 1104 14.04 -34.08 -25.27
N ARG A 1105 14.77 -33.41 -26.17
CA ARG A 1105 14.28 -33.13 -27.53
C ARG A 1105 13.89 -34.41 -28.26
N ASN A 1106 14.81 -35.38 -28.29
CA ASN A 1106 14.61 -36.64 -29.01
C ASN A 1106 13.55 -37.52 -28.33
N LYS A 1107 13.31 -37.33 -27.02
CA LYS A 1107 12.25 -38.04 -26.28
C LYS A 1107 10.85 -37.46 -26.52
N LEU A 1108 10.74 -36.16 -26.80
CA LEU A 1108 9.46 -35.43 -26.80
C LEU A 1108 8.98 -35.01 -28.20
N ARG A 1109 9.87 -34.92 -29.19
CA ARG A 1109 9.55 -34.40 -30.53
C ARG A 1109 9.85 -35.44 -31.60
N ARG A 1110 9.10 -35.37 -32.70
CA ARG A 1110 9.44 -36.11 -33.92
C ARG A 1110 10.72 -35.52 -34.51
N VAL A 1111 11.70 -36.37 -34.76
CA VAL A 1111 12.99 -35.98 -35.36
C VAL A 1111 13.10 -36.64 -36.72
N GLU A 1112 13.34 -35.83 -37.75
CA GLU A 1112 13.62 -36.30 -39.11
C GLU A 1112 15.07 -35.98 -39.48
N GLU A 1113 15.71 -36.92 -40.16
CA GLU A 1113 17.03 -36.72 -40.74
C GLU A 1113 16.87 -36.05 -42.10
N ASN A 1114 17.48 -34.88 -42.27
CA ASN A 1114 17.54 -34.18 -43.54
C ASN A 1114 18.99 -34.07 -43.98
N THR A 1115 19.24 -34.24 -45.27
CA THR A 1115 20.57 -34.09 -45.86
C THR A 1115 20.60 -32.82 -46.68
N ALA A 1116 21.45 -31.86 -46.30
CA ALA A 1116 21.76 -30.69 -47.13
C ALA A 1116 23.27 -30.53 -47.22
N ASN A 1117 23.80 -30.21 -48.39
CA ASN A 1117 25.23 -30.04 -48.66
C ASN A 1117 26.11 -31.20 -48.15
N GLY A 1118 25.67 -32.45 -48.34
CA GLY A 1118 26.42 -33.64 -47.94
C GLY A 1118 26.53 -33.89 -46.42
N LYS A 1119 25.87 -33.07 -45.58
CA LYS A 1119 25.80 -33.27 -44.12
C LYS A 1119 24.39 -33.60 -43.68
N THR A 1120 24.23 -34.74 -43.01
CA THR A 1120 22.96 -35.15 -42.39
C THR A 1120 22.77 -34.40 -41.08
N TYR A 1121 21.65 -33.67 -40.95
CA TYR A 1121 21.26 -33.01 -39.70
C TYR A 1121 19.87 -33.45 -39.25
N LYS A 1122 19.74 -33.66 -37.93
CA LYS A 1122 18.49 -34.04 -37.27
C LYS A 1122 17.64 -32.81 -36.98
N ARG A 1123 16.53 -32.64 -37.71
CA ARG A 1123 15.56 -31.55 -37.52
C ARG A 1123 14.37 -32.03 -36.69
N ALA A 1124 14.14 -31.40 -35.54
CA ALA A 1124 12.96 -31.66 -34.72
C ALA A 1124 11.76 -30.87 -35.25
N LYS A 1125 10.63 -31.55 -35.52
CA LYS A 1125 9.36 -30.96 -35.94
C LYS A 1125 8.37 -30.88 -34.76
N GLU A 1126 7.14 -31.37 -34.87
CA GLU A 1126 6.13 -31.26 -33.82
C GLU A 1126 6.44 -32.13 -32.58
N PHE A 1127 5.84 -31.76 -31.44
CA PHE A 1127 5.76 -32.65 -30.27
C PHE A 1127 4.98 -33.92 -30.58
N ILE A 1128 5.44 -35.04 -30.04
CA ILE A 1128 4.78 -36.34 -30.17
C ILE A 1128 3.39 -36.24 -29.50
N LEU A 1129 2.37 -36.78 -30.18
CA LEU A 1129 1.00 -36.81 -29.67
C LEU A 1129 0.92 -37.62 -28.37
N PRO A 1130 0.03 -37.27 -27.43
CA PRO A 1130 -0.15 -38.04 -26.20
C PRO A 1130 -0.52 -39.50 -26.44
N TRP A 1131 -1.41 -39.75 -27.42
CA TRP A 1131 -1.79 -41.07 -27.94
C TRP A 1131 -2.41 -40.92 -29.35
N ARG A 1132 -2.58 -42.03 -30.05
CA ARG A 1132 -3.16 -42.06 -31.41
C ARG A 1132 -4.63 -41.62 -31.37
N GLY A 1133 -5.01 -40.68 -32.23
CA GLY A 1133 -6.39 -40.17 -32.30
C GLY A 1133 -6.74 -39.11 -31.25
N PHE A 1134 -5.80 -38.72 -30.37
CA PHE A 1134 -6.01 -37.73 -29.32
C PHE A 1134 -6.75 -36.45 -29.77
N PRO A 1135 -6.41 -35.79 -30.90
CA PRO A 1135 -7.11 -34.58 -31.30
C PRO A 1135 -8.60 -34.79 -31.62
N VAL A 1136 -9.00 -35.99 -32.04
CA VAL A 1136 -10.41 -36.33 -32.29
C VAL A 1136 -11.13 -36.59 -30.99
N GLU A 1137 -10.53 -37.37 -30.08
CA GLU A 1137 -11.09 -37.63 -28.75
C GLU A 1137 -11.28 -36.32 -27.96
N ALA A 1138 -10.27 -35.45 -27.96
CA ALA A 1138 -10.35 -34.14 -27.32
C ALA A 1138 -11.49 -33.28 -27.89
N LYS A 1139 -11.74 -33.32 -29.20
CA LYS A 1139 -12.87 -32.61 -29.82
C LYS A 1139 -14.20 -33.17 -29.31
N ASN A 1140 -14.38 -34.48 -29.35
CA ASN A 1140 -15.61 -35.15 -28.94
C ASN A 1140 -15.91 -34.88 -27.45
N SER A 1141 -14.88 -34.92 -26.59
CA SER A 1141 -15.02 -34.59 -25.17
C SER A 1141 -15.34 -33.11 -24.92
N LEU A 1142 -14.87 -32.19 -25.76
CA LEU A 1142 -15.25 -30.77 -25.67
C LEU A 1142 -16.70 -30.54 -26.13
N GLU A 1143 -17.16 -31.29 -27.13
CA GLU A 1143 -18.54 -31.21 -27.64
C GLU A 1143 -19.57 -31.73 -26.63
N SER A 1144 -19.19 -32.68 -25.77
CA SER A 1144 -20.07 -33.21 -24.72
C SER A 1144 -20.20 -32.30 -23.48
N ILE A 1145 -19.43 -31.22 -23.38
CA ILE A 1145 -19.56 -30.24 -22.29
C ILE A 1145 -20.82 -29.39 -22.53
N ILE A 1146 -21.78 -29.51 -21.62
CA ILE A 1146 -23.02 -28.73 -21.65
C ILE A 1146 -22.71 -27.24 -21.44
N HIS A 1147 -23.04 -26.41 -22.43
CA HIS A 1147 -22.93 -24.95 -22.34
C HIS A 1147 -24.24 -24.39 -21.78
N PRO A 1148 -24.23 -23.47 -20.80
CA PRO A 1148 -25.44 -22.97 -20.12
C PRO A 1148 -26.42 -22.16 -21.00
N ASN A 1149 -26.20 -22.08 -22.32
CA ASN A 1149 -27.05 -21.35 -23.27
C ASN A 1149 -27.49 -22.24 -24.46
N ILE A 1150 -27.63 -23.55 -24.24
CA ILE A 1150 -28.32 -24.47 -25.16
C ILE A 1150 -29.62 -24.89 -24.50
#